data_AF-A0A0F4QMV8-F1
#
_entry.id   AF-A0A0F4QMV8-F1
#
_cell.length_a   1.000
_cell.length_b   1.000
_cell.length_c   1.000
_cell.angle_alpha   90.00
_cell.angle_beta   90.00
_cell.angle_gamma   90.00
#
_symmetry.space_group_name_H-M   'P 1'
#
loop_
_entity.id
_entity.type
_entity.pdbx_description
1 polymer ?
#
loop_
_entity_poly.entity_id
_entity_poly.type
_entity_poly.pdbx_seq_one_letter_code
_entity_poly.pdbx_strand_id
1 'polypeptide(L)'
;MKFSLLVLLFAVIANPVVALQLDQQQLRFWLEKQAGRSFSDYEARQRISAYLSGSYGPAIRSPYTGKPPRQLMSLRGYQGASALPMQGAKILAILIDFPDLPHDDNRLVQGDSDMFYPKYPANHYQQLIFSQQGFAAPDGTLLNSANQYYQQASGGSFALSGEVFGWLTAAQNASYYGQRVGNRRDNKAAELVKEAVELAVERYAINLSDYDLTDLNDRDGDGILNEPDGVVDHIMLFHSSIGEEAGGGVLGTDAIWSHRFLVADDGYTPVSITNSDTRIHNYTINPIDASVGVVVHEFGHELGLIDEYDLNNGTIGEPVANWSVMSSGNWLGPLRGAQPVSFSPRNLVRLQNKFGGNWVNQVEVDVAQLRDGYQASLSHVGEFSGQTDQLKVTLPASLEYVGEPISGQYQYYSGQGNNTLNLASMTLALPDSETLTLNMRARFDIERGYDYFQIRANQQPLVGNLTQTQHPLYPTVMHYIDGHSGQTAGGANGSQVTELSYSLAAFAGETITLEFLYQTDSVEYGLGVLLDDITISDEENIIVMVDGESAEQLSLHGFSRISRYREGLEQAYYLQLRSHHGIDAGLQGASYMPGVLVWYANENFDNNSTSLHPGEGKILVVDTDQGIIPRTTSETPAATRIQLRDAALRLEDQNPGLGDNQLQAIYTFSDAQDYSHPQQPVSGVTLPEHGVTIELLEVTDQYRQAQLQLTASPKAKIRTAVDGLTVSFSVSGLTLNTSDTFEWHFGDGNRSELLAPSHQYNSRGTYTVTFTRKNAAGETQSVEQQFTLAAPLELLDTSIKGEDGNIIASAQFQGGAAPVTVRWEMGDGTQLEGTQVQHQYNLSGLYRIVVFLEDANGSKVSNTIEKSVTVPLSGEITAAQSGLTANLSLSMRGGSGNYAVSWAFGDGQSANGDAVSHTYQGAGRYQVTATMTDLNDNQQVMVTKDISVSETASSGQEGSAGSLFGLSMLLMLLIRIRKRPA
;
A
#
# COMPACT_ATOMS: atom_id res chain seq x y z
N MET A 1 17.59 -41.19 -23.41
CA MET A 1 18.80 -42.04 -23.38
C MET A 1 19.97 -41.15 -22.99
N LYS A 2 20.65 -41.44 -21.85
CA LYS A 2 21.86 -40.77 -21.29
C LYS A 2 22.09 -39.26 -21.54
N PHE A 3 22.16 -38.47 -20.47
CA PHE A 3 23.28 -37.54 -20.24
C PHE A 3 23.50 -37.33 -18.73
N SER A 4 24.73 -37.05 -18.31
CA SER A 4 25.17 -36.99 -16.90
C SER A 4 26.01 -35.75 -16.60
N LEU A 5 25.87 -35.27 -15.36
CA LEU A 5 26.66 -34.31 -14.57
C LEU A 5 28.10 -33.92 -15.01
N LEU A 6 28.37 -32.60 -14.97
CA LEU A 6 29.43 -31.88 -14.20
C LEU A 6 29.17 -30.36 -14.42
N VAL A 7 28.86 -29.46 -13.47
CA VAL A 7 29.44 -29.02 -12.17
C VAL A 7 30.64 -28.06 -12.32
N LEU A 8 30.68 -27.00 -11.47
CA LEU A 8 31.60 -25.83 -11.39
C LEU A 8 31.25 -24.65 -12.35
N LEU A 9 31.29 -23.37 -11.94
CA LEU A 9 31.44 -22.74 -10.60
C LEU A 9 30.95 -21.27 -10.69
N PHE A 10 30.05 -20.82 -9.80
CA PHE A 10 29.86 -19.39 -9.51
C PHE A 10 29.59 -19.19 -8.01
N ALA A 11 30.51 -18.52 -7.34
CA ALA A 11 30.38 -18.15 -5.93
C ALA A 11 29.60 -16.83 -5.82
N VAL A 12 28.29 -16.94 -5.66
CA VAL A 12 27.45 -15.77 -5.33
C VAL A 12 27.58 -15.49 -3.84
N ILE A 13 28.47 -14.57 -3.47
CA ILE A 13 28.50 -13.98 -2.13
C ILE A 13 27.41 -12.90 -2.10
N ALA A 14 26.15 -13.34 -2.04
CA ALA A 14 25.04 -12.47 -1.71
C ALA A 14 25.00 -12.26 -0.19
N ASN A 15 24.92 -11.00 0.24
CA ASN A 15 24.65 -10.61 1.63
C ASN A 15 23.15 -10.29 1.77
N PRO A 16 22.23 -11.28 1.89
CA PRO A 16 20.80 -11.04 2.05
C PRO A 16 20.50 -10.24 3.30
N VAL A 17 19.54 -9.35 3.12
CA VAL A 17 18.90 -8.42 4.04
C VAL A 17 17.65 -7.89 3.28
N VAL A 18 16.38 -8.15 3.64
CA VAL A 18 15.70 -8.59 4.88
C VAL A 18 15.56 -7.50 5.94
N ALA A 19 14.31 -7.07 6.14
CA ALA A 19 13.71 -6.56 7.38
C ALA A 19 12.23 -7.04 7.35
N LEU A 20 11.20 -6.26 7.68
CA LEU A 20 10.67 -6.05 9.04
C LEU A 20 9.20 -6.51 9.05
N GLN A 21 8.74 -7.22 10.08
CA GLN A 21 7.32 -7.62 10.22
C GLN A 21 7.03 -7.84 11.72
N LEU A 22 7.83 -8.72 12.31
CA LEU A 22 8.17 -8.71 13.73
C LEU A 22 9.11 -7.53 13.99
N ASP A 23 9.28 -7.13 15.24
CA ASP A 23 10.46 -6.39 15.62
C ASP A 23 11.68 -7.31 15.45
N GLN A 24 12.30 -7.21 14.27
CA GLN A 24 13.46 -8.01 13.92
C GLN A 24 14.71 -7.61 14.72
N GLN A 25 14.73 -6.47 15.39
CA GLN A 25 15.79 -6.12 16.34
C GLN A 25 15.59 -6.86 17.66
N GLN A 26 14.36 -6.86 18.20
CA GLN A 26 13.99 -7.61 19.40
C GLN A 26 14.05 -9.13 19.20
N LEU A 27 13.59 -9.63 18.06
CA LEU A 27 13.72 -11.03 17.65
C LEU A 27 15.19 -11.42 17.44
N ARG A 28 16.00 -10.56 16.79
CA ARG A 28 17.45 -10.77 16.72
C ARG A 28 18.04 -10.83 18.12
N PHE A 29 17.72 -9.87 18.98
CA PHE A 29 18.19 -9.81 20.36
C PHE A 29 17.86 -11.10 21.11
N TRP A 30 16.62 -11.59 21.05
CA TRP A 30 16.23 -12.83 21.73
C TRP A 30 16.91 -14.06 21.14
N LEU A 31 17.01 -14.18 19.81
CA LEU A 31 17.74 -15.28 19.18
C LEU A 31 19.24 -15.25 19.51
N GLU A 32 19.87 -14.06 19.55
CA GLU A 32 21.27 -13.87 19.96
C GLU A 32 21.49 -14.19 21.44
N LYS A 33 20.58 -13.73 22.31
CA LYS A 33 20.59 -13.98 23.75
C LYS A 33 20.42 -15.47 24.07
N GLN A 34 19.46 -16.15 23.42
CA GLN A 34 19.27 -17.60 23.50
C GLN A 34 20.50 -18.37 22.98
N ALA A 35 21.15 -17.88 21.92
CA ALA A 35 22.39 -18.46 21.39
C ALA A 35 23.65 -18.14 22.22
N GLY A 36 23.55 -17.24 23.20
CA GLY A 36 24.67 -16.77 24.02
C GLY A 36 25.75 -15.98 23.25
N ARG A 37 25.42 -15.45 22.07
CA ARG A 37 26.35 -14.68 21.22
C ARG A 37 25.61 -13.83 20.20
N SER A 38 26.24 -12.73 19.79
CA SER A 38 25.79 -11.98 18.62
C SER A 38 25.98 -12.77 17.32
N PHE A 39 25.12 -12.47 16.35
CA PHE A 39 25.20 -12.97 15.00
C PHE A 39 25.86 -11.93 14.10
N SER A 40 26.54 -12.38 13.04
CA SER A 40 26.70 -11.51 11.89
C SER A 40 25.32 -11.20 11.34
N ASP A 41 25.12 -10.03 10.73
CA ASP A 41 23.78 -9.70 10.25
C ASP A 41 23.26 -10.75 9.25
N TYR A 42 24.12 -11.29 8.37
CA TYR A 42 23.79 -12.40 7.48
C TYR A 42 23.17 -13.58 8.24
N GLU A 43 23.82 -14.04 9.32
CA GLU A 43 23.32 -15.13 10.15
C GLU A 43 22.02 -14.74 10.85
N ALA A 44 21.92 -13.52 11.40
CA ALA A 44 20.70 -13.04 12.05
C ALA A 44 19.49 -13.15 11.10
N ARG A 45 19.65 -12.69 9.85
CA ARG A 45 18.58 -12.67 8.85
C ARG A 45 18.21 -14.08 8.38
N GLN A 46 19.18 -14.99 8.24
CA GLN A 46 18.91 -16.41 7.97
C GLN A 46 18.17 -17.07 9.14
N ARG A 47 18.53 -16.78 10.39
CA ARG A 47 17.84 -17.30 11.58
C ARG A 47 16.44 -16.73 11.75
N ILE A 48 16.24 -15.44 11.51
CA ILE A 48 14.92 -14.79 11.49
C ILE A 48 14.07 -15.40 10.38
N SER A 49 14.60 -15.52 9.16
CA SER A 49 13.88 -16.16 8.05
C SER A 49 13.55 -17.62 8.33
N ALA A 50 14.41 -18.38 9.01
CA ALA A 50 14.12 -19.75 9.45
C ALA A 50 13.05 -19.80 10.56
N TYR A 51 13.12 -18.89 11.54
CA TYR A 51 12.12 -18.73 12.60
C TYR A 51 10.74 -18.44 12.02
N LEU A 52 10.66 -17.57 11.00
CA LEU A 52 9.44 -17.16 10.31
C LEU A 52 8.93 -18.15 9.25
N SER A 53 9.81 -18.82 8.50
CA SER A 53 9.38 -19.85 7.52
C SER A 53 8.92 -21.14 8.20
N GLY A 54 9.31 -21.37 9.45
CA GLY A 54 8.67 -22.33 10.35
C GLY A 54 7.37 -21.83 10.98
N SER A 55 6.80 -20.70 10.53
CA SER A 55 5.65 -20.00 11.14
C SER A 55 4.53 -19.70 10.13
N TYR A 56 3.72 -20.70 9.78
CA TYR A 56 2.31 -20.41 9.44
C TYR A 56 1.55 -20.09 10.73
N GLY A 57 0.51 -19.24 10.68
CA GLY A 57 -0.14 -18.59 11.84
C GLY A 57 -0.61 -19.49 13.01
N PRO A 58 -1.16 -18.91 14.09
CA PRO A 58 -2.18 -19.62 14.87
C PRO A 58 -3.14 -20.24 13.85
N ALA A 59 -3.36 -21.55 13.95
CA ALA A 59 -3.73 -22.30 12.75
C ALA A 59 -4.95 -21.72 12.04
N ILE A 60 -4.70 -21.10 10.87
CA ILE A 60 -5.62 -21.18 9.74
C ILE A 60 -5.62 -22.66 9.35
N ARG A 61 -6.37 -23.45 10.13
CA ARG A 61 -7.18 -24.50 9.55
C ARG A 61 -8.12 -23.78 8.61
N SER A 62 -7.67 -23.59 7.37
CA SER A 62 -8.62 -23.67 6.28
C SER A 62 -9.40 -24.97 6.53
N PRO A 63 -10.74 -24.97 6.53
CA PRO A 63 -11.52 -26.18 6.75
C PRO A 63 -11.26 -27.31 5.73
N TYR A 64 -10.33 -27.09 4.78
CA TYR A 64 -10.12 -27.87 3.58
C TYR A 64 -8.75 -28.57 3.53
N THR A 65 -8.65 -29.74 4.19
CA THR A 65 -7.79 -30.83 3.68
C THR A 65 -8.55 -31.68 2.66
N GLY A 66 -9.08 -31.04 1.61
CA GLY A 66 -9.78 -31.70 0.51
C GLY A 66 -10.54 -30.72 -0.39
N LYS A 67 -9.91 -30.21 -1.45
CA LYS A 67 -10.52 -29.25 -2.41
C LYS A 67 -11.86 -29.77 -2.98
N PRO A 68 -12.86 -28.90 -3.29
CA PRO A 68 -13.20 -27.55 -2.78
C PRO A 68 -14.66 -27.55 -2.18
N PRO A 69 -15.32 -26.45 -1.71
CA PRO A 69 -15.36 -25.05 -2.22
C PRO A 69 -14.41 -24.06 -1.51
N ARG A 70 -14.53 -22.77 -1.85
CA ARG A 70 -13.71 -21.66 -1.32
C ARG A 70 -14.39 -20.97 -0.13
N GLN A 71 -14.48 -21.69 1.01
CA GLN A 71 -14.85 -21.06 2.27
C GLN A 71 -13.75 -20.09 2.76
N LEU A 72 -13.85 -18.85 2.27
CA LEU A 72 -13.30 -17.65 2.87
C LEU A 72 -14.50 -16.80 3.25
N MET A 73 -14.77 -16.68 4.56
CA MET A 73 -15.67 -15.63 5.05
C MET A 73 -15.14 -14.28 4.55
N SER A 74 -15.83 -13.67 3.60
CA SER A 74 -15.67 -12.24 3.43
C SER A 74 -16.30 -11.58 4.66
N LEU A 75 -15.54 -10.80 5.43
CA LEU A 75 -16.06 -10.00 6.56
C LEU A 75 -16.84 -8.77 6.06
N ARG A 76 -17.73 -9.02 5.08
CA ARG A 76 -18.73 -8.13 4.49
C ARG A 76 -20.11 -8.34 5.12
N GLY A 77 -20.13 -8.57 6.42
CA GLY A 77 -21.30 -8.37 7.25
C GLY A 77 -21.47 -6.88 7.54
N TYR A 78 -22.68 -6.37 7.31
CA TYR A 78 -23.23 -5.11 7.83
C TYR A 78 -22.56 -3.79 7.42
N GLN A 79 -23.12 -3.17 6.38
CA GLN A 79 -23.11 -1.71 6.15
C GLN A 79 -24.32 -1.00 6.79
N GLY A 80 -25.08 -1.68 7.65
CA GLY A 80 -26.17 -1.07 8.41
C GLY A 80 -25.61 -0.08 9.44
N ALA A 81 -25.91 1.20 9.29
CA ALA A 81 -25.58 2.20 10.30
C ALA A 81 -26.45 1.97 11.55
N SER A 82 -25.82 1.84 12.73
CA SER A 82 -26.56 1.68 13.98
C SER A 82 -27.42 2.93 14.25
N ALA A 83 -28.67 2.73 14.69
CA ALA A 83 -29.61 3.83 14.93
C ALA A 83 -29.22 4.75 16.09
N LEU A 84 -28.27 4.32 16.93
CA LEU A 84 -27.68 5.06 18.04
C LEU A 84 -26.16 4.84 18.05
N PRO A 85 -25.33 5.87 18.31
CA PRO A 85 -23.88 5.73 18.38
C PRO A 85 -23.45 4.97 19.64
N MET A 86 -22.60 3.97 19.47
CA MET A 86 -21.95 3.24 20.57
C MET A 86 -20.88 4.12 21.22
N GLN A 87 -20.98 4.33 22.53
CA GLN A 87 -20.13 5.28 23.26
C GLN A 87 -18.79 4.68 23.72
N GLY A 88 -18.56 3.40 23.48
CA GLY A 88 -17.35 2.72 23.92
C GLY A 88 -17.48 1.21 23.98
N ALA A 89 -16.45 0.59 24.55
CA ALA A 89 -16.35 -0.84 24.80
C ALA A 89 -16.07 -1.11 26.29
N LYS A 90 -16.65 -2.19 26.83
CA LYS A 90 -16.33 -2.69 28.16
C LYS A 90 -15.57 -4.01 28.07
N ILE A 91 -14.33 -4.02 28.53
CA ILE A 91 -13.38 -5.11 28.30
C ILE A 91 -13.15 -5.90 29.59
N LEU A 92 -13.33 -7.22 29.52
CA LEU A 92 -12.89 -8.15 30.54
C LEU A 92 -11.39 -8.45 30.34
N ALA A 93 -10.54 -7.82 31.14
CA ALA A 93 -9.09 -7.98 31.03
C ALA A 93 -8.55 -8.97 32.08
N ILE A 94 -7.74 -9.95 31.66
CA ILE A 94 -7.27 -11.03 32.53
C ILE A 94 -5.76 -11.26 32.35
N LEU A 95 -5.03 -11.35 33.46
CA LEU A 95 -3.59 -11.63 33.50
C LEU A 95 -3.37 -13.09 33.93
N ILE A 96 -2.67 -13.87 33.12
CA ILE A 96 -2.42 -15.31 33.38
C ILE A 96 -0.95 -15.71 33.20
N ASP A 97 -0.41 -16.37 34.23
CA ASP A 97 0.93 -16.93 34.24
C ASP A 97 0.92 -18.47 34.23
N PHE A 98 2.11 -19.06 34.12
CA PHE A 98 2.28 -20.51 33.97
C PHE A 98 3.11 -21.09 35.12
N PRO A 99 2.92 -22.36 35.51
CA PRO A 99 3.70 -23.00 36.58
C PRO A 99 5.22 -22.99 36.36
N ASP A 100 5.68 -22.91 35.10
CA ASP A 100 7.09 -22.81 34.71
C ASP A 100 7.53 -21.41 34.26
N LEU A 101 6.63 -20.43 34.28
CA LEU A 101 6.91 -19.01 34.09
C LEU A 101 5.92 -18.14 34.89
N PRO A 102 6.02 -18.08 36.23
CA PRO A 102 5.23 -17.17 37.05
C PRO A 102 5.50 -15.71 36.67
N HIS A 103 4.53 -14.82 36.82
CA HIS A 103 4.68 -13.40 36.45
C HIS A 103 5.75 -12.67 37.28
N ASP A 104 6.04 -13.13 38.50
CA ASP A 104 7.04 -12.59 39.42
C ASP A 104 8.41 -13.31 39.36
N ASP A 105 8.50 -14.41 38.61
CA ASP A 105 9.74 -15.06 38.16
C ASP A 105 9.71 -15.28 36.62
N ASN A 106 9.34 -14.20 35.90
CA ASN A 106 9.25 -14.17 34.44
C ASN A 106 10.63 -14.20 33.73
N ARG A 107 11.72 -14.21 34.52
CA ARG A 107 13.12 -14.29 34.08
C ARG A 107 13.58 -13.16 33.12
N LEU A 108 12.84 -12.04 33.04
CA LEU A 108 13.22 -10.84 32.31
C LEU A 108 14.13 -9.94 33.14
N VAL A 109 15.02 -9.22 32.48
CA VAL A 109 15.91 -8.19 33.07
C VAL A 109 15.89 -6.89 32.26
N GLN A 110 16.40 -5.80 32.85
CA GLN A 110 16.48 -4.51 32.17
C GLN A 110 17.27 -4.60 30.85
N GLY A 111 16.66 -4.11 29.77
CA GLY A 111 17.20 -4.22 28.40
C GLY A 111 16.69 -5.42 27.61
N ASP A 112 15.83 -6.27 28.20
CA ASP A 112 15.19 -7.38 27.49
C ASP A 112 14.01 -6.98 26.61
N SER A 113 13.42 -5.83 26.90
CA SER A 113 12.37 -5.17 26.13
C SER A 113 12.39 -3.67 26.46
N ASP A 114 12.01 -2.82 25.51
CA ASP A 114 11.80 -1.38 25.73
C ASP A 114 10.71 -1.11 26.78
N MET A 115 9.74 -2.02 26.91
CA MET A 115 8.67 -1.99 27.90
C MET A 115 8.95 -2.93 29.10
N PHE A 116 10.24 -3.08 29.46
CA PHE A 116 10.63 -3.82 30.66
C PHE A 116 10.25 -3.08 31.95
N TYR A 117 9.47 -3.73 32.82
CA TYR A 117 9.20 -3.26 34.17
C TYR A 117 9.77 -4.24 35.21
N PRO A 118 10.34 -3.76 36.34
CA PRO A 118 10.79 -4.64 37.42
C PRO A 118 9.68 -5.50 38.05
N LYS A 119 8.41 -5.11 37.88
CA LYS A 119 7.20 -5.83 38.27
C LYS A 119 6.04 -5.45 37.36
N TYR A 120 5.15 -6.39 37.10
CA TYR A 120 3.95 -6.22 36.28
C TYR A 120 2.67 -6.40 37.13
N PRO A 121 2.32 -5.49 38.05
CA PRO A 121 1.10 -5.60 38.86
C PRO A 121 -0.15 -5.34 38.02
N ALA A 122 -1.32 -5.86 38.44
CA ALA A 122 -2.58 -5.62 37.70
C ALA A 122 -2.91 -4.13 37.46
N ASN A 123 -2.55 -3.26 38.41
CA ASN A 123 -2.69 -1.81 38.24
C ASN A 123 -1.87 -1.22 37.07
N HIS A 124 -0.77 -1.84 36.65
CA HIS A 124 -0.03 -1.39 35.46
C HIS A 124 -0.92 -1.54 34.21
N TYR A 125 -1.49 -2.73 33.99
CA TYR A 125 -2.39 -2.98 32.86
C TYR A 125 -3.71 -2.20 32.98
N GLN A 126 -4.25 -2.01 34.19
CA GLN A 126 -5.42 -1.13 34.40
C GLN A 126 -5.14 0.30 33.92
N GLN A 127 -3.91 0.80 34.10
CA GLN A 127 -3.50 2.10 33.61
C GLN A 127 -3.20 2.10 32.10
N LEU A 128 -2.49 1.09 31.60
CA LEU A 128 -2.17 0.87 30.18
C LEU A 128 -3.43 0.90 29.31
N ILE A 129 -4.49 0.19 29.73
CA ILE A 129 -5.71 0.04 28.94
C ILE A 129 -6.67 1.21 29.21
N PHE A 130 -7.01 1.48 30.47
CA PHE A 130 -8.21 2.28 30.82
C PHE A 130 -7.94 3.70 31.33
N SER A 131 -6.69 4.08 31.66
CA SER A 131 -6.40 5.37 32.31
C SER A 131 -6.81 6.57 31.45
N GLN A 132 -7.54 7.52 32.02
CA GLN A 132 -7.81 8.81 31.38
C GLN A 132 -6.62 9.79 31.45
N GLN A 133 -5.58 9.45 32.22
CA GLN A 133 -4.43 10.32 32.51
C GLN A 133 -3.10 9.73 32.02
N GLY A 134 -3.13 8.58 31.32
CA GLY A 134 -1.95 7.86 30.88
C GLY A 134 -1.40 6.87 31.92
N PHE A 135 -0.28 6.23 31.58
CA PHE A 135 0.42 5.24 32.40
C PHE A 135 1.93 5.51 32.39
N ALA A 136 2.65 5.05 33.42
CA ALA A 136 4.08 5.27 33.52
C ALA A 136 4.87 4.30 32.63
N ALA A 137 5.78 4.83 31.82
CA ALA A 137 6.86 4.12 31.14
C ALA A 137 7.89 3.53 32.13
N PRO A 138 8.78 2.63 31.69
CA PRO A 138 9.88 2.11 32.52
C PRO A 138 10.83 3.19 33.07
N ASP A 139 11.04 4.29 32.35
CA ASP A 139 11.86 5.43 32.77
C ASP A 139 11.10 6.45 33.64
N GLY A 140 9.80 6.22 33.87
CA GLY A 140 8.91 7.10 34.61
C GLY A 140 8.29 8.24 33.80
N THR A 141 8.52 8.32 32.48
CA THR A 141 7.75 9.21 31.59
C THR A 141 6.28 8.77 31.52
N LEU A 142 5.39 9.69 31.17
CA LEU A 142 3.95 9.43 31.10
C LEU A 142 3.55 9.17 29.64
N LEU A 143 2.98 8.00 29.38
CA LEU A 143 2.54 7.54 28.05
C LEU A 143 1.02 7.54 27.97
N ASN A 144 0.48 7.70 26.76
CA ASN A 144 -0.96 7.59 26.50
C ASN A 144 -1.44 6.15 26.71
N SER A 145 -2.59 5.97 27.36
CA SER A 145 -3.27 4.67 27.45
C SER A 145 -4.00 4.30 26.15
N ALA A 146 -4.44 3.05 26.03
CA ALA A 146 -5.30 2.62 24.92
C ALA A 146 -6.63 3.40 24.90
N ASN A 147 -7.24 3.67 26.07
CA ASN A 147 -8.43 4.51 26.19
C ASN A 147 -8.17 5.93 25.65
N GLN A 148 -7.05 6.55 26.00
CA GLN A 148 -6.68 7.86 25.47
C GLN A 148 -6.41 7.84 23.96
N TYR A 149 -5.86 6.74 23.43
CA TYR A 149 -5.70 6.56 21.99
C TYR A 149 -7.06 6.49 21.29
N TYR A 150 -8.00 5.66 21.77
CA TYR A 150 -9.33 5.57 21.17
C TYR A 150 -10.16 6.84 21.31
N GLN A 151 -10.01 7.57 22.42
CA GLN A 151 -10.57 8.93 22.57
C GLN A 151 -9.97 9.91 21.56
N GLN A 152 -8.67 9.82 21.26
CA GLN A 152 -8.00 10.61 20.21
C GLN A 152 -8.34 10.16 18.78
N ALA A 153 -8.69 8.89 18.56
CA ALA A 153 -9.10 8.37 17.24
C ALA A 153 -10.58 8.65 16.93
N SER A 154 -11.42 8.89 17.94
CA SER A 154 -12.89 9.03 17.83
C SER A 154 -13.42 10.42 18.18
N GLY A 155 -12.56 11.42 18.37
CA GLY A 155 -12.97 12.75 18.81
C GLY A 155 -13.70 12.75 20.16
N GLY A 156 -13.34 11.79 21.02
CA GLY A 156 -13.97 11.53 22.32
C GLY A 156 -15.26 10.70 22.28
N SER A 157 -15.75 10.28 21.10
CA SER A 157 -17.03 9.57 20.99
C SER A 157 -16.98 8.09 21.39
N PHE A 158 -15.79 7.50 21.50
CA PHE A 158 -15.60 6.09 21.87
C PHE A 158 -14.57 5.95 23.00
N ALA A 159 -14.96 5.32 24.11
CA ALA A 159 -14.10 5.12 25.29
C ALA A 159 -13.87 3.64 25.60
N LEU A 160 -12.71 3.29 26.16
CA LEU A 160 -12.48 1.97 26.74
C LEU A 160 -12.75 2.00 28.25
N SER A 161 -13.48 1.00 28.74
CA SER A 161 -13.78 0.81 30.17
C SER A 161 -13.63 -0.66 30.56
N GLY A 162 -13.44 -0.95 31.85
CA GLY A 162 -13.25 -2.33 32.32
C GLY A 162 -12.39 -2.42 33.57
N GLU A 163 -12.13 -3.66 33.99
CA GLU A 163 -11.31 -4.02 35.14
C GLU A 163 -10.32 -5.12 34.75
N VAL A 164 -9.10 -5.05 35.29
CA VAL A 164 -8.04 -6.05 35.10
C VAL A 164 -7.98 -7.00 36.29
N PHE A 165 -8.19 -8.29 36.02
CA PHE A 165 -8.12 -9.37 37.00
C PHE A 165 -6.83 -10.18 36.88
N GLY A 166 -6.28 -10.63 38.00
CA GLY A 166 -5.10 -11.50 38.05
C GLY A 166 -3.95 -10.95 38.92
N TRP A 167 -2.77 -11.57 38.90
CA TRP A 167 -2.42 -12.74 38.09
C TRP A 167 -3.10 -14.03 38.57
N LEU A 168 -3.59 -14.80 37.61
CA LEU A 168 -4.06 -16.18 37.72
C LEU A 168 -2.94 -17.11 37.22
N THR A 169 -2.92 -18.36 37.66
CA THR A 169 -1.93 -19.35 37.19
C THR A 169 -2.65 -20.49 36.48
N ALA A 170 -2.23 -20.78 35.25
CA ALA A 170 -2.74 -21.88 34.44
C ALA A 170 -2.40 -23.25 35.04
N ALA A 171 -3.21 -24.26 34.74
CA ALA A 171 -3.05 -25.63 35.21
C ALA A 171 -1.90 -26.39 34.52
N GLN A 172 -1.46 -25.93 33.34
CA GLN A 172 -0.35 -26.51 32.58
C GLN A 172 0.77 -25.48 32.33
N ASN A 173 1.94 -25.99 31.97
CA ASN A 173 3.10 -25.19 31.54
C ASN A 173 2.83 -24.44 30.23
N ALA A 174 3.57 -23.35 30.00
CA ALA A 174 3.37 -22.48 28.83
C ALA A 174 3.36 -23.22 27.48
N SER A 175 4.27 -24.18 27.30
CA SER A 175 4.39 -24.95 26.06
C SER A 175 3.16 -25.84 25.75
N TYR A 176 2.34 -26.22 26.73
CA TYR A 176 1.07 -26.91 26.45
C TYR A 176 0.15 -26.05 25.57
N TYR A 177 0.13 -24.74 25.83
CA TYR A 177 -0.72 -23.75 25.16
C TYR A 177 -0.05 -23.13 23.92
N GLY A 178 1.21 -22.68 24.02
CA GLY A 178 1.89 -21.90 22.97
C GLY A 178 2.63 -22.70 21.89
N GLN A 179 3.16 -23.90 22.21
CA GLN A 179 4.14 -24.58 21.34
C GLN A 179 3.68 -24.80 19.89
N ARG A 180 4.64 -24.81 18.98
CA ARG A 180 4.40 -25.23 17.58
C ARG A 180 4.18 -26.74 17.47
N VAL A 181 3.05 -27.14 16.86
CA VAL A 181 2.73 -28.55 16.57
C VAL A 181 2.53 -28.73 15.06
N GLY A 182 3.56 -29.24 14.39
CA GLY A 182 3.58 -29.32 12.93
C GLY A 182 3.59 -27.93 12.30
N ASN A 183 2.54 -27.58 11.56
CA ASN A 183 2.37 -26.25 10.95
C ASN A 183 1.51 -25.29 11.81
N ARG A 184 1.05 -25.71 13.00
CA ARG A 184 0.22 -24.90 13.92
C ARG A 184 1.09 -24.18 14.95
N ARG A 185 1.00 -22.85 15.02
CA ARG A 185 1.34 -22.07 16.24
C ARG A 185 0.16 -22.07 17.23
N ASP A 186 0.42 -21.67 18.47
CA ASP A 186 -0.61 -21.41 19.49
C ASP A 186 -1.53 -22.61 19.72
N ASN A 187 -0.93 -23.79 19.92
CA ASN A 187 -1.58 -25.10 19.91
C ASN A 187 -2.89 -25.18 20.72
N LYS A 188 -2.99 -24.49 21.86
CA LYS A 188 -4.17 -24.49 22.74
C LYS A 188 -4.45 -23.12 23.38
N ALA A 189 -4.13 -22.01 22.70
CA ALA A 189 -4.40 -20.66 23.23
C ALA A 189 -5.89 -20.44 23.60
N ALA A 190 -6.83 -20.93 22.79
CA ALA A 190 -8.26 -20.90 23.10
C ALA A 190 -8.65 -21.68 24.39
N GLU A 191 -7.95 -22.78 24.72
CA GLU A 191 -8.14 -23.48 26.00
C GLU A 191 -7.65 -22.61 27.17
N LEU A 192 -6.51 -21.92 27.01
CA LEU A 192 -5.99 -20.99 28.02
C LEU A 192 -6.97 -19.83 28.28
N VAL A 193 -7.58 -19.27 27.24
CA VAL A 193 -8.57 -18.18 27.35
C VAL A 193 -9.78 -18.64 28.15
N LYS A 194 -10.37 -19.79 27.80
CA LYS A 194 -11.51 -20.35 28.54
C LYS A 194 -11.15 -20.61 30.00
N GLU A 195 -9.99 -21.22 30.24
CA GLU A 195 -9.48 -21.51 31.58
C GLU A 195 -9.26 -20.24 32.40
N ALA A 196 -8.66 -19.20 31.81
CA ALA A 196 -8.43 -17.91 32.45
C ALA A 196 -9.75 -17.23 32.87
N VAL A 197 -10.77 -17.27 32.00
CA VAL A 197 -12.11 -16.73 32.31
C VAL A 197 -12.76 -17.53 33.45
N GLU A 198 -12.73 -18.86 33.43
CA GLU A 198 -13.29 -19.70 34.51
C GLU A 198 -12.59 -19.44 35.85
N LEU A 199 -11.26 -19.36 35.86
CA LEU A 199 -10.46 -19.02 37.04
C LEU A 199 -10.75 -17.59 37.54
N ALA A 200 -10.99 -16.63 36.64
CA ALA A 200 -11.31 -15.26 37.00
C ALA A 200 -12.71 -15.17 37.65
N VAL A 201 -13.71 -15.80 37.03
CA VAL A 201 -15.08 -15.90 37.54
C VAL A 201 -15.10 -16.55 38.93
N GLU A 202 -14.41 -17.69 39.12
CA GLU A 202 -14.35 -18.37 40.41
C GLU A 202 -13.63 -17.53 41.49
N ARG A 203 -12.48 -16.94 41.16
CA ARG A 203 -11.63 -16.25 42.15
C ARG A 203 -12.15 -14.88 42.56
N TYR A 204 -12.74 -14.14 41.63
CA TYR A 204 -13.18 -12.75 41.85
C TYR A 204 -14.70 -12.58 41.90
N ALA A 205 -15.46 -13.67 41.72
CA ALA A 205 -16.93 -13.66 41.64
C ALA A 205 -17.46 -12.71 40.55
N ILE A 206 -16.81 -12.72 39.38
CA ILE A 206 -17.15 -11.85 38.24
C ILE A 206 -18.51 -12.28 37.67
N ASN A 207 -19.43 -11.33 37.56
CA ASN A 207 -20.65 -11.54 36.79
C ASN A 207 -20.35 -11.28 35.29
N LEU A 208 -20.32 -12.33 34.46
CA LEU A 208 -19.98 -12.15 33.05
C LEU A 208 -21.03 -11.35 32.26
N SER A 209 -22.29 -11.33 32.70
CA SER A 209 -23.32 -10.48 32.07
C SER A 209 -23.07 -8.98 32.26
N ASP A 210 -22.11 -8.58 33.11
CA ASP A 210 -21.69 -7.18 33.20
C ASP A 210 -20.81 -6.76 32.00
N TYR A 211 -20.35 -7.70 31.18
CA TYR A 211 -19.48 -7.51 30.00
C TYR A 211 -20.13 -8.03 28.70
N ASP A 212 -21.45 -8.20 28.72
CA ASP A 212 -22.33 -8.60 27.62
C ASP A 212 -23.32 -7.46 27.50
N LEU A 213 -23.05 -6.53 26.59
CA LEU A 213 -23.75 -5.25 26.42
C LEU A 213 -24.12 -4.97 24.96
N THR A 214 -23.47 -5.63 24.00
CA THR A 214 -23.53 -5.28 22.58
C THR A 214 -23.46 -6.51 21.67
N ASP A 215 -24.52 -6.75 20.92
CA ASP A 215 -24.51 -7.70 19.80
C ASP A 215 -23.75 -7.12 18.60
N LEU A 216 -22.42 -7.21 18.66
CA LEU A 216 -21.54 -6.69 17.62
C LEU A 216 -21.67 -7.42 16.26
N ASN A 217 -22.49 -8.47 16.17
CA ASN A 217 -22.67 -9.30 14.99
C ASN A 217 -24.13 -9.39 14.50
N ASP A 218 -25.09 -8.75 15.18
CA ASP A 218 -26.53 -8.82 14.90
C ASP A 218 -27.02 -10.30 14.87
N ARG A 219 -26.73 -11.05 15.92
CA ARG A 219 -26.97 -12.51 16.03
C ARG A 219 -28.45 -12.89 16.01
N ASP A 220 -29.35 -12.01 16.41
CA ASP A 220 -30.81 -12.23 16.29
C ASP A 220 -31.45 -11.56 15.06
N GLY A 221 -30.72 -10.66 14.37
CA GLY A 221 -31.07 -10.10 13.07
C GLY A 221 -32.07 -8.95 13.12
N ASP A 222 -32.20 -8.27 14.26
CA ASP A 222 -33.13 -7.14 14.45
C ASP A 222 -32.52 -5.76 14.09
N GLY A 223 -31.18 -5.69 13.98
CA GLY A 223 -30.41 -4.50 13.63
C GLY A 223 -29.95 -3.63 14.81
N ILE A 224 -30.13 -4.06 16.06
CA ILE A 224 -29.78 -3.31 17.27
C ILE A 224 -28.47 -3.84 17.88
N LEU A 225 -27.34 -3.25 17.47
CA LEU A 225 -26.00 -3.64 17.98
C LEU A 225 -25.72 -3.27 19.46
N ASN A 226 -26.66 -2.62 20.16
CA ASN A 226 -26.47 -2.09 21.52
C ASN A 226 -27.44 -2.76 22.51
N GLU A 227 -27.48 -4.08 22.47
CA GLU A 227 -28.15 -4.93 23.45
C GLU A 227 -27.37 -6.24 23.68
N PRO A 228 -27.58 -6.95 24.80
CA PRO A 228 -26.84 -8.17 25.14
C PRO A 228 -27.35 -9.40 24.38
N ASP A 229 -26.43 -10.27 23.93
CA ASP A 229 -26.73 -11.50 23.19
C ASP A 229 -26.40 -12.80 23.96
N GLY A 230 -25.98 -12.67 25.22
CA GLY A 230 -25.58 -13.81 26.06
C GLY A 230 -24.12 -14.23 25.84
N VAL A 231 -23.27 -13.34 25.31
CA VAL A 231 -21.84 -13.54 25.08
C VAL A 231 -21.06 -12.31 25.53
N VAL A 232 -19.90 -12.50 26.16
CA VAL A 232 -19.01 -11.38 26.54
C VAL A 232 -18.51 -10.64 25.28
N ASP A 233 -18.72 -9.32 25.24
CA ASP A 233 -18.39 -8.43 24.11
C ASP A 233 -16.89 -8.50 23.74
N HIS A 234 -16.03 -8.39 24.76
CA HIS A 234 -14.60 -8.18 24.61
C HIS A 234 -13.78 -8.83 25.74
N ILE A 235 -12.85 -9.72 25.36
CA ILE A 235 -11.94 -10.40 26.28
C ILE A 235 -10.50 -10.10 25.88
N MET A 236 -9.69 -9.63 26.83
CA MET A 236 -8.29 -9.28 26.60
C MET A 236 -7.38 -9.98 27.61
N LEU A 237 -6.65 -11.00 27.17
CA LEU A 237 -5.65 -11.69 27.98
C LEU A 237 -4.27 -11.03 27.86
N PHE A 238 -3.50 -11.12 28.95
CA PHE A 238 -2.05 -10.92 28.95
C PHE A 238 -1.36 -12.13 29.57
N HIS A 239 -0.40 -12.73 28.86
CA HIS A 239 0.38 -13.87 29.36
C HIS A 239 1.75 -13.46 29.90
N SER A 240 2.33 -14.24 30.82
CA SER A 240 3.56 -13.89 31.55
C SER A 240 4.88 -13.95 30.75
N SER A 241 4.82 -14.13 29.43
CA SER A 241 6.01 -14.18 28.56
C SER A 241 6.03 -13.02 27.57
N ILE A 242 7.22 -12.74 27.03
CA ILE A 242 7.37 -12.06 25.74
C ILE A 242 6.62 -12.87 24.67
N GLY A 243 5.97 -12.20 23.72
CA GLY A 243 5.25 -12.84 22.63
C GLY A 243 6.18 -13.53 21.62
N GLU A 244 5.71 -14.59 20.98
CA GLU A 244 6.48 -15.31 19.96
C GLU A 244 6.88 -14.39 18.78
N GLU A 245 6.06 -13.38 18.47
CA GLU A 245 6.31 -12.30 17.50
C GLU A 245 7.43 -11.33 17.89
N ALA A 246 7.91 -11.38 19.13
CA ALA A 246 9.11 -10.68 19.59
C ALA A 246 10.29 -11.63 19.84
N GLY A 247 10.13 -12.94 19.59
CA GLY A 247 11.15 -13.97 19.85
C GLY A 247 10.87 -14.84 21.08
N GLY A 248 9.71 -14.69 21.72
CA GLY A 248 9.21 -15.56 22.79
C GLY A 248 9.99 -15.54 24.10
N GLY A 249 10.94 -14.60 24.25
CA GLY A 249 11.67 -14.41 25.50
C GLY A 249 12.48 -15.64 25.90
N VAL A 250 12.22 -16.12 27.12
CA VAL A 250 12.83 -17.34 27.67
C VAL A 250 12.15 -18.64 27.24
N LEU A 251 11.00 -18.56 26.54
CA LEU A 251 10.28 -19.72 25.99
C LEU A 251 10.58 -19.96 24.50
N GLY A 252 10.98 -18.91 23.75
CA GLY A 252 11.16 -19.01 22.31
C GLY A 252 9.87 -19.44 21.61
N THR A 253 9.92 -20.49 20.80
CA THR A 253 8.75 -21.00 20.05
C THR A 253 7.70 -21.73 20.88
N ASP A 254 7.88 -21.77 22.21
CA ASP A 254 6.87 -22.25 23.16
C ASP A 254 6.03 -21.11 23.76
N ALA A 255 6.38 -19.84 23.48
CA ALA A 255 5.55 -18.68 23.77
C ALA A 255 4.30 -18.65 22.89
N ILE A 256 3.27 -17.95 23.36
CA ILE A 256 2.10 -17.59 22.54
C ILE A 256 2.49 -16.39 21.66
N TRP A 257 2.00 -16.38 20.41
CA TRP A 257 2.07 -15.24 19.50
C TRP A 257 0.88 -14.32 19.75
N SER A 258 1.09 -13.01 19.86
CA SER A 258 0.00 -12.04 20.10
C SER A 258 -1.03 -12.02 18.96
N HIS A 259 -2.31 -12.22 19.26
CA HIS A 259 -3.36 -12.28 18.24
C HIS A 259 -4.77 -12.05 18.78
N ARG A 260 -5.69 -11.73 17.86
CA ARG A 260 -7.14 -11.86 18.00
C ARG A 260 -7.65 -13.15 17.36
N PHE A 261 -8.46 -13.95 18.06
CA PHE A 261 -9.05 -15.18 17.51
C PHE A 261 -10.39 -15.56 18.19
N LEU A 262 -10.90 -16.75 17.89
CA LEU A 262 -12.16 -17.30 18.38
C LEU A 262 -11.92 -18.52 19.27
N VAL A 263 -12.76 -18.71 20.30
CA VAL A 263 -12.60 -19.79 21.29
C VAL A 263 -13.00 -21.17 20.73
N ALA A 264 -13.97 -21.21 19.81
CA ALA A 264 -14.41 -22.45 19.17
C ALA A 264 -13.71 -22.69 17.82
N ASP A 265 -13.22 -23.93 17.62
CA ASP A 265 -12.59 -24.40 16.37
C ASP A 265 -13.52 -24.29 15.13
N ASP A 266 -14.84 -24.18 15.32
CA ASP A 266 -15.82 -24.00 14.24
C ASP A 266 -16.01 -22.54 13.79
N GLY A 267 -15.52 -21.57 14.57
CA GLY A 267 -15.65 -20.13 14.30
C GLY A 267 -17.03 -19.51 14.59
N TYR A 268 -18.06 -20.29 14.92
CA TYR A 268 -19.43 -19.79 15.09
C TYR A 268 -19.95 -19.94 16.52
N THR A 269 -19.62 -21.03 17.22
CA THR A 269 -20.29 -21.41 18.46
C THR A 269 -19.74 -20.65 19.68
N PRO A 270 -20.57 -19.87 20.41
CA PRO A 270 -20.15 -19.31 21.69
C PRO A 270 -20.02 -20.42 22.75
N VAL A 271 -18.93 -20.39 23.51
CA VAL A 271 -18.51 -21.44 24.45
C VAL A 271 -18.98 -21.11 25.87
N SER A 272 -19.62 -22.09 26.52
CA SER A 272 -20.09 -21.96 27.91
C SER A 272 -18.95 -21.89 28.92
N ILE A 273 -19.14 -21.05 29.95
CA ILE A 273 -18.26 -20.90 31.10
C ILE A 273 -18.91 -21.56 32.33
N THR A 274 -18.12 -22.31 33.10
CA THR A 274 -18.61 -22.93 34.34
C THR A 274 -19.10 -21.85 35.33
N ASN A 275 -20.30 -22.06 35.90
CA ASN A 275 -20.99 -21.12 36.80
C ASN A 275 -21.46 -19.79 36.16
N SER A 276 -21.60 -19.72 34.83
CA SER A 276 -22.16 -18.56 34.12
C SER A 276 -23.16 -19.00 33.05
N ASP A 277 -24.27 -18.24 32.91
CA ASP A 277 -25.20 -18.38 31.78
C ASP A 277 -24.70 -17.62 30.53
N THR A 278 -23.91 -16.54 30.72
CA THR A 278 -23.20 -15.82 29.66
C THR A 278 -22.00 -16.64 29.16
N ARG A 279 -21.78 -16.62 27.84
CA ARG A 279 -20.77 -17.40 27.09
C ARG A 279 -19.60 -16.53 26.64
N ILE A 280 -18.58 -17.13 26.02
CA ILE A 280 -17.46 -16.41 25.39
C ILE A 280 -17.27 -16.85 23.92
N HIS A 281 -16.82 -15.97 23.03
CA HIS A 281 -16.65 -16.31 21.60
C HIS A 281 -15.36 -15.77 21.01
N ASN A 282 -15.13 -14.46 21.07
CA ASN A 282 -13.92 -13.77 20.62
C ASN A 282 -12.96 -13.49 21.80
N TYR A 283 -11.67 -13.38 21.48
CA TYR A 283 -10.65 -12.94 22.42
C TYR A 283 -9.45 -12.30 21.71
N THR A 284 -8.76 -11.43 22.45
CA THR A 284 -7.40 -10.97 22.18
C THR A 284 -6.44 -11.56 23.22
N ILE A 285 -5.22 -11.92 22.81
CA ILE A 285 -4.14 -12.32 23.72
C ILE A 285 -2.85 -11.53 23.43
N ASN A 286 -2.25 -10.98 24.49
CA ASN A 286 -1.09 -10.07 24.46
C ASN A 286 0.05 -10.59 25.36
N PRO A 287 1.30 -10.11 25.20
CA PRO A 287 2.43 -10.55 26.00
C PRO A 287 2.61 -9.68 27.26
N ILE A 288 3.50 -10.09 28.15
CA ILE A 288 3.74 -9.40 29.43
C ILE A 288 4.22 -7.95 29.23
N ASP A 289 4.99 -7.70 28.16
CA ASP A 289 5.60 -6.42 27.80
C ASP A 289 4.83 -5.63 26.74
N ALA A 290 3.53 -5.89 26.58
CA ALA A 290 2.66 -5.17 25.64
C ALA A 290 2.78 -3.65 25.78
N SER A 291 3.12 -2.96 24.67
CA SER A 291 3.00 -1.51 24.57
C SER A 291 1.56 -1.11 24.22
N VAL A 292 1.22 0.17 24.38
CA VAL A 292 -0.10 0.68 23.98
C VAL A 292 -0.38 0.39 22.50
N GLY A 293 0.65 0.48 21.63
CA GLY A 293 0.57 0.13 20.22
C GLY A 293 0.08 -1.28 19.92
N VAL A 294 0.54 -2.29 20.69
CA VAL A 294 0.05 -3.67 20.56
C VAL A 294 -1.42 -3.73 20.95
N VAL A 295 -1.77 -3.19 22.12
CA VAL A 295 -3.13 -3.23 22.66
C VAL A 295 -4.15 -2.57 21.71
N VAL A 296 -3.80 -1.45 21.08
CA VAL A 296 -4.72 -0.76 20.14
C VAL A 296 -4.79 -1.43 18.75
N HIS A 297 -3.71 -2.09 18.30
CA HIS A 297 -3.72 -2.87 17.07
C HIS A 297 -4.65 -4.08 17.22
N GLU A 298 -4.40 -4.89 18.26
CA GLU A 298 -5.16 -6.11 18.50
C GLU A 298 -6.64 -5.83 18.84
N PHE A 299 -6.92 -4.77 19.60
CA PHE A 299 -8.30 -4.33 19.84
C PHE A 299 -8.96 -3.75 18.57
N GLY A 300 -8.18 -3.24 17.61
CA GLY A 300 -8.67 -2.90 16.28
C GLY A 300 -9.32 -4.09 15.56
N HIS A 301 -8.78 -5.29 15.71
CA HIS A 301 -9.38 -6.51 15.15
C HIS A 301 -10.71 -6.90 15.85
N GLU A 302 -10.84 -6.65 17.15
CA GLU A 302 -12.10 -6.84 17.88
C GLU A 302 -13.20 -5.87 17.41
N LEU A 303 -12.82 -4.67 16.96
CA LEU A 303 -13.71 -3.73 16.28
C LEU A 303 -13.98 -4.10 14.81
N GLY A 304 -13.43 -5.22 14.33
CA GLY A 304 -13.65 -5.77 12.99
C GLY A 304 -12.76 -5.17 11.90
N LEU A 305 -11.61 -4.59 12.26
CA LEU A 305 -10.61 -4.11 11.31
C LEU A 305 -9.68 -5.26 10.86
N ILE A 306 -9.15 -5.16 9.65
CA ILE A 306 -8.20 -6.13 9.10
C ILE A 306 -6.76 -5.69 9.35
N ASP A 307 -5.83 -6.64 9.29
CA ASP A 307 -4.42 -6.36 9.05
C ASP A 307 -4.26 -5.64 7.71
N GLU A 308 -3.49 -4.55 7.71
CA GLU A 308 -3.15 -3.80 6.50
C GLU A 308 -1.71 -4.06 6.03
N TYR A 309 -0.99 -4.97 6.70
CA TYR A 309 0.33 -5.43 6.29
C TYR A 309 0.30 -6.66 5.37
N ASP A 310 1.42 -6.95 4.69
CA ASP A 310 1.54 -8.17 3.87
C ASP A 310 1.45 -9.43 4.76
N LEU A 311 0.41 -10.25 4.57
CA LEU A 311 0.16 -11.45 5.37
C LEU A 311 1.01 -12.68 4.98
N ASN A 312 1.73 -12.61 3.85
CA ASN A 312 2.43 -13.73 3.24
C ASN A 312 3.96 -13.62 3.34
N ASN A 313 4.55 -12.43 3.17
CA ASN A 313 6.00 -12.21 3.23
C ASN A 313 6.41 -10.74 3.47
N GLY A 314 6.57 -10.34 4.73
CA GLY A 314 7.01 -8.99 5.12
C GLY A 314 8.49 -8.64 4.87
N THR A 315 9.25 -9.43 4.10
CA THR A 315 10.70 -9.19 3.86
C THR A 315 10.98 -7.82 3.22
N ILE A 316 10.06 -7.37 2.37
CA ILE A 316 10.06 -6.05 1.73
C ILE A 316 9.05 -5.12 2.44
N GLY A 317 7.85 -5.65 2.74
CA GLY A 317 6.72 -4.90 3.30
C GLY A 317 5.77 -4.43 2.20
N GLU A 318 4.56 -4.08 2.59
CA GLU A 318 3.53 -3.54 1.71
C GLU A 318 3.52 -2.00 1.69
N PRO A 319 2.85 -1.38 0.70
CA PRO A 319 2.63 0.06 0.66
C PRO A 319 1.60 0.57 1.69
N VAL A 320 1.78 0.31 2.98
CA VAL A 320 1.06 0.99 4.08
C VAL A 320 2.04 1.37 5.18
N ALA A 321 2.76 0.37 5.71
CA ALA A 321 3.82 0.55 6.69
C ALA A 321 3.41 1.47 7.86
N ASN A 322 4.25 2.46 8.21
CA ASN A 322 4.04 3.29 9.40
C ASN A 322 2.89 4.31 9.26
N TRP A 323 2.13 4.34 8.16
CA TRP A 323 1.02 5.28 7.96
C TRP A 323 -0.31 4.85 8.62
N SER A 324 -0.41 3.58 9.04
CA SER A 324 -1.59 3.04 9.73
C SER A 324 -1.18 2.20 10.94
N VAL A 325 -1.94 2.31 12.02
CA VAL A 325 -1.83 1.44 13.20
C VAL A 325 -2.14 -0.03 12.88
N MET A 326 -2.89 -0.33 11.80
CA MET A 326 -3.16 -1.70 11.36
C MET A 326 -2.06 -2.27 10.44
N SER A 327 -0.98 -1.50 10.21
CA SER A 327 0.31 -1.99 9.73
C SER A 327 1.39 -1.62 10.77
N SER A 328 2.65 -1.38 10.38
CA SER A 328 3.76 -1.15 11.31
C SER A 328 3.72 0.18 12.08
N GLY A 329 2.71 1.02 11.83
CA GLY A 329 2.49 2.27 12.55
C GLY A 329 2.14 2.10 14.03
N ASN A 330 1.77 0.89 14.47
CA ASN A 330 1.59 0.57 15.88
C ASN A 330 2.90 0.56 16.68
N TRP A 331 4.06 0.34 16.04
CA TRP A 331 5.35 0.20 16.73
C TRP A 331 6.10 1.52 16.97
N LEU A 332 5.56 2.67 16.57
CA LEU A 332 6.26 3.95 16.67
C LEU A 332 6.36 4.49 18.11
N GLY A 333 7.33 5.38 18.33
CA GLY A 333 7.58 6.10 19.57
C GLY A 333 9.05 6.05 20.03
N PRO A 334 9.47 6.91 20.97
CA PRO A 334 10.81 6.86 21.57
C PRO A 334 11.07 5.59 22.38
N LEU A 335 10.00 5.03 22.96
CA LEU A 335 9.90 3.64 23.39
C LEU A 335 9.01 2.92 22.36
N ARG A 336 9.36 1.70 21.99
CA ARG A 336 8.65 0.94 20.96
C ARG A 336 7.15 0.82 21.24
N GLY A 337 6.34 1.30 20.29
CA GLY A 337 4.87 1.30 20.34
C GLY A 337 4.26 2.19 21.42
N ALA A 338 4.99 3.20 21.90
CA ALA A 338 4.48 4.20 22.83
C ALA A 338 3.71 5.36 22.15
N GLN A 339 3.84 5.50 20.83
CA GLN A 339 3.17 6.53 20.02
C GLN A 339 2.61 5.94 18.71
N PRO A 340 1.64 5.00 18.79
CA PRO A 340 0.96 4.48 17.60
C PRO A 340 0.22 5.59 16.84
N VAL A 341 0.25 5.52 15.51
CA VAL A 341 -0.35 6.50 14.58
C VAL A 341 -1.86 6.34 14.42
N SER A 342 -2.51 7.19 13.62
CA SER A 342 -3.94 7.04 13.27
C SER A 342 -4.25 5.74 12.49
N PHE A 343 -5.53 5.38 12.42
CA PHE A 343 -6.04 4.37 11.50
C PHE A 343 -6.00 4.87 10.04
N SER A 344 -5.94 3.94 9.08
CA SER A 344 -6.12 4.24 7.65
C SER A 344 -7.49 4.87 7.36
N PRO A 345 -7.65 5.60 6.23
CA PRO A 345 -8.91 6.26 5.89
C PRO A 345 -10.08 5.27 5.76
N ARG A 346 -9.81 4.07 5.25
CA ARG A 346 -10.81 2.99 5.12
C ARG A 346 -11.26 2.48 6.48
N ASN A 347 -10.33 2.30 7.42
CA ASN A 347 -10.65 1.82 8.76
C ASN A 347 -11.43 2.86 9.57
N LEU A 348 -11.08 4.16 9.46
CA LEU A 348 -11.86 5.23 10.09
C LEU A 348 -13.32 5.27 9.59
N VAL A 349 -13.55 5.12 8.28
CA VAL A 349 -14.92 5.05 7.71
C VAL A 349 -15.66 3.81 8.21
N ARG A 350 -14.98 2.66 8.32
CA ARG A 350 -15.59 1.43 8.87
C ARG A 350 -16.01 1.61 10.34
N LEU A 351 -15.18 2.25 11.15
CA LEU A 351 -15.51 2.59 12.55
C LEU A 351 -16.66 3.60 12.63
N GLN A 352 -16.64 4.65 11.82
CA GLN A 352 -17.70 5.67 11.74
C GLN A 352 -19.04 5.07 11.32
N ASN A 353 -19.06 4.14 10.36
CA ASN A 353 -20.28 3.49 9.89
C ASN A 353 -20.81 2.47 10.91
N LYS A 354 -19.93 1.70 11.58
CA LYS A 354 -20.35 0.67 12.55
C LYS A 354 -20.78 1.26 13.89
N PHE A 355 -20.04 2.21 14.43
CA PHE A 355 -20.23 2.72 15.80
C PHE A 355 -20.84 4.13 15.86
N GLY A 356 -20.98 4.82 14.72
CA GLY A 356 -21.34 6.24 14.69
C GLY A 356 -20.25 7.10 15.34
N GLY A 357 -20.65 8.22 15.93
CA GLY A 357 -19.71 9.10 16.64
C GLY A 357 -18.96 10.05 15.71
N ASN A 358 -17.67 10.26 15.97
CA ASN A 358 -16.85 11.29 15.34
C ASN A 358 -15.41 10.80 15.05
N TRP A 359 -15.29 9.65 14.37
CA TRP A 359 -13.99 9.08 13.95
C TRP A 359 -13.40 9.75 12.72
N VAL A 360 -14.27 10.21 11.80
CA VAL A 360 -13.87 10.90 10.57
C VAL A 360 -15.02 11.75 10.04
N ASN A 361 -14.70 12.93 9.52
CA ASN A 361 -15.60 13.81 8.80
C ASN A 361 -15.29 13.76 7.29
N GLN A 362 -15.71 12.65 6.66
CA GLN A 362 -15.46 12.41 5.24
C GLN A 362 -16.40 13.21 4.34
N VAL A 363 -15.82 13.83 3.31
CA VAL A 363 -16.55 14.24 2.09
C VAL A 363 -16.30 13.21 0.98
N GLU A 364 -17.33 12.90 0.19
CA GLU A 364 -17.23 12.01 -0.97
C GLU A 364 -17.55 12.78 -2.26
N VAL A 365 -16.78 12.49 -3.32
CA VAL A 365 -16.85 13.15 -4.63
C VAL A 365 -16.64 12.11 -5.72
N ASP A 366 -17.52 12.06 -6.72
CA ASP A 366 -17.32 11.21 -7.90
C ASP A 366 -16.26 11.80 -8.83
N VAL A 367 -15.46 10.93 -9.49
CA VAL A 367 -14.49 11.39 -10.51
C VAL A 367 -15.12 12.25 -11.61
N ALA A 368 -16.41 12.06 -11.89
CA ALA A 368 -17.16 12.85 -12.86
C ALA A 368 -17.30 14.32 -12.46
N GLN A 369 -17.40 14.63 -11.15
CA GLN A 369 -17.49 15.99 -10.61
C GLN A 369 -16.16 16.74 -10.69
N LEU A 370 -15.03 16.04 -10.80
CA LEU A 370 -13.71 16.65 -10.94
C LEU A 370 -13.45 17.26 -12.33
N ARG A 371 -14.32 17.03 -13.33
CA ARG A 371 -14.12 17.50 -14.72
C ARG A 371 -14.10 19.03 -14.84
N ASP A 372 -14.88 19.72 -14.02
CA ASP A 372 -14.94 21.19 -13.98
C ASP A 372 -13.93 21.80 -12.98
N GLY A 373 -13.16 20.96 -12.30
CA GLY A 373 -12.25 21.33 -11.21
C GLY A 373 -12.98 21.38 -9.85
N TYR A 374 -12.40 20.71 -8.85
CA TYR A 374 -12.93 20.65 -7.49
C TYR A 374 -11.90 21.17 -6.48
N GLN A 375 -12.30 22.10 -5.61
CA GLN A 375 -11.44 22.61 -4.53
C GLN A 375 -11.83 21.96 -3.21
N ALA A 376 -10.84 21.47 -2.47
CA ALA A 376 -11.05 20.83 -1.18
C ALA A 376 -10.18 21.49 -0.09
N SER A 377 -10.74 21.66 1.10
CA SER A 377 -9.99 21.96 2.31
C SER A 377 -9.92 20.69 3.15
N LEU A 378 -8.73 20.28 3.58
CA LEU A 378 -8.53 19.20 4.53
C LEU A 378 -7.97 19.77 5.84
N SER A 379 -8.48 19.27 6.95
CA SER A 379 -7.88 19.39 8.28
C SER A 379 -7.10 18.11 8.62
N HIS A 380 -6.19 18.19 9.58
CA HIS A 380 -5.40 17.04 10.02
C HIS A 380 -6.29 15.97 10.68
N VAL A 381 -6.03 14.70 10.39
CA VAL A 381 -6.75 13.58 11.00
C VAL A 381 -6.63 13.61 12.52
N GLY A 382 -7.73 13.43 13.25
CA GLY A 382 -7.71 13.50 14.71
C GLY A 382 -7.71 14.92 15.33
N GLU A 383 -7.86 15.98 14.53
CA GLU A 383 -8.02 17.36 15.03
C GLU A 383 -9.48 17.66 15.43
N PHE A 384 -10.45 17.01 14.78
CA PHE A 384 -11.91 17.15 15.03
C PHE A 384 -12.43 18.58 15.08
N SER A 385 -11.92 19.46 14.21
CA SER A 385 -12.33 20.87 14.12
C SER A 385 -13.75 21.09 13.57
N GLY A 386 -14.47 20.02 13.20
CA GLY A 386 -15.72 20.05 12.45
C GLY A 386 -15.54 20.36 10.95
N GLN A 387 -14.30 20.53 10.50
CA GLN A 387 -13.95 20.60 9.08
C GLN A 387 -13.75 19.18 8.52
N THR A 388 -13.73 19.05 7.20
CA THR A 388 -13.37 17.80 6.52
C THR A 388 -11.93 17.41 6.90
N ASP A 389 -11.71 16.18 7.34
CA ASP A 389 -10.39 15.60 7.62
C ASP A 389 -10.02 14.49 6.62
N GLN A 390 -10.99 14.06 5.81
CA GLN A 390 -10.84 13.04 4.77
C GLN A 390 -11.67 13.34 3.53
N LEU A 391 -11.08 13.18 2.34
CA LEU A 391 -11.79 13.26 1.06
C LEU A 391 -11.70 11.91 0.34
N LYS A 392 -12.84 11.31 0.00
CA LYS A 392 -12.95 10.13 -0.87
C LYS A 392 -13.29 10.58 -2.29
N VAL A 393 -12.47 10.19 -3.25
CA VAL A 393 -12.74 10.33 -4.69
C VAL A 393 -13.11 8.96 -5.24
N THR A 394 -14.40 8.77 -5.50
CA THR A 394 -14.93 7.49 -5.98
C THR A 394 -14.66 7.32 -7.48
N LEU A 395 -14.11 6.16 -7.85
CA LEU A 395 -13.70 5.82 -9.20
C LEU A 395 -14.72 4.85 -9.84
N PRO A 396 -14.84 4.84 -11.18
CA PRO A 396 -15.64 3.85 -11.90
C PRO A 396 -15.14 2.43 -11.60
N ALA A 397 -16.07 1.50 -11.37
CA ALA A 397 -15.73 0.10 -11.16
C ALA A 397 -14.97 -0.49 -12.37
N SER A 398 -13.99 -1.34 -12.11
CA SER A 398 -13.38 -2.20 -13.13
C SER A 398 -14.39 -3.21 -13.66
N LEU A 399 -14.25 -3.66 -14.91
CA LEU A 399 -15.10 -4.71 -15.48
C LEU A 399 -14.47 -6.09 -15.29
N GLU A 400 -15.21 -7.01 -14.66
CA GLU A 400 -14.81 -8.40 -14.43
C GLU A 400 -15.46 -9.34 -15.46
N TYR A 401 -14.69 -10.25 -16.05
CA TYR A 401 -15.20 -11.23 -17.02
C TYR A 401 -16.01 -12.33 -16.32
N VAL A 402 -17.26 -12.54 -16.77
CA VAL A 402 -18.17 -13.58 -16.25
C VAL A 402 -18.52 -14.66 -17.27
N GLY A 403 -18.23 -14.43 -18.56
CA GLY A 403 -18.37 -15.44 -19.61
C GLY A 403 -19.12 -14.96 -20.84
N GLU A 404 -18.80 -15.58 -21.98
CA GLU A 404 -19.45 -15.34 -23.28
C GLU A 404 -20.99 -15.41 -23.22
N PRO A 405 -21.74 -14.48 -23.84
CA PRO A 405 -23.17 -14.60 -24.07
C PRO A 405 -23.55 -16.01 -24.57
N ILE A 406 -24.69 -16.51 -24.11
CA ILE A 406 -25.14 -17.88 -24.40
C ILE A 406 -25.67 -17.96 -25.86
N SER A 407 -26.18 -16.83 -26.34
CA SER A 407 -26.60 -16.44 -27.68
C SER A 407 -26.17 -14.99 -27.94
N GLY A 408 -26.34 -14.48 -29.16
CA GLY A 408 -26.26 -13.03 -29.44
C GLY A 408 -24.96 -12.29 -29.00
N GLN A 409 -25.14 -11.06 -28.51
CA GLN A 409 -24.13 -10.19 -27.90
C GLN A 409 -24.39 -9.94 -26.40
N TYR A 410 -25.58 -10.25 -25.90
CA TYR A 410 -26.03 -9.93 -24.54
C TYR A 410 -26.65 -11.13 -23.82
N GLN A 411 -26.70 -11.05 -22.49
CA GLN A 411 -27.39 -12.01 -21.62
C GLN A 411 -27.88 -11.28 -20.35
N TYR A 412 -28.82 -11.88 -19.62
CA TYR A 412 -29.24 -11.39 -18.31
C TYR A 412 -28.42 -12.03 -17.19
N TYR A 413 -27.99 -11.23 -16.22
CA TYR A 413 -27.20 -11.65 -15.07
C TYR A 413 -27.94 -11.31 -13.78
N SER A 414 -28.03 -12.27 -12.86
CA SER A 414 -28.72 -12.09 -11.56
C SER A 414 -28.06 -11.11 -10.62
N GLY A 415 -26.79 -10.75 -10.85
CA GLY A 415 -25.94 -10.21 -9.80
C GLY A 415 -25.44 -11.32 -8.86
N GLN A 416 -24.52 -10.95 -7.98
CA GLN A 416 -23.96 -11.78 -6.91
C GLN A 416 -23.78 -10.91 -5.64
N GLY A 417 -23.57 -11.53 -4.49
CA GLY A 417 -23.32 -10.83 -3.22
C GLY A 417 -23.98 -11.57 -2.05
N ASN A 418 -23.61 -11.21 -0.82
CA ASN A 418 -24.31 -11.67 0.38
C ASN A 418 -25.58 -10.82 0.61
N ASN A 419 -26.63 -11.42 1.18
CA ASN A 419 -27.91 -10.80 1.52
C ASN A 419 -28.62 -10.12 0.34
N THR A 420 -28.50 -10.68 -0.87
CA THR A 420 -29.12 -10.12 -2.07
C THR A 420 -30.51 -10.69 -2.30
N LEU A 421 -31.42 -9.86 -2.83
CA LEU A 421 -32.71 -10.29 -3.35
C LEU A 421 -32.92 -9.58 -4.69
N ASN A 422 -32.51 -10.27 -5.76
CA ASN A 422 -32.54 -9.73 -7.10
C ASN A 422 -33.67 -10.38 -7.90
N LEU A 423 -34.38 -9.56 -8.68
CA LEU A 423 -35.58 -9.92 -9.41
C LEU A 423 -35.51 -9.37 -10.84
N ALA A 424 -35.76 -10.22 -11.83
CA ALA A 424 -36.20 -9.78 -13.16
C ALA A 424 -37.68 -10.18 -13.35
N SER A 425 -38.45 -9.40 -14.12
CA SER A 425 -39.85 -9.74 -14.37
C SER A 425 -40.38 -9.25 -15.72
N MET A 426 -41.44 -9.89 -16.20
CA MET A 426 -42.25 -9.42 -17.33
C MET A 426 -43.72 -9.76 -17.11
N THR A 427 -44.63 -8.96 -17.68
CA THR A 427 -46.07 -9.23 -17.62
C THR A 427 -46.64 -9.39 -19.02
N LEU A 428 -47.38 -10.47 -19.26
CA LEU A 428 -47.93 -10.84 -20.56
C LEU A 428 -49.26 -11.57 -20.44
N ALA A 429 -50.06 -11.54 -21.51
CA ALA A 429 -51.23 -12.40 -21.66
C ALA A 429 -50.84 -13.71 -22.35
N LEU A 430 -51.21 -14.85 -21.75
CA LEU A 430 -51.00 -16.17 -22.31
C LEU A 430 -52.17 -16.59 -23.22
N PRO A 431 -51.91 -17.36 -24.29
CA PRO A 431 -52.97 -18.05 -25.04
C PRO A 431 -53.72 -19.05 -24.15
N ASP A 432 -54.94 -19.40 -24.56
CA ASP A 432 -55.71 -20.49 -23.96
C ASP A 432 -55.23 -21.84 -24.54
N SER A 433 -54.11 -22.36 -24.01
CA SER A 433 -53.54 -23.66 -24.39
C SER A 433 -52.90 -24.38 -23.19
N GLU A 434 -53.15 -25.69 -23.10
CA GLU A 434 -52.55 -26.58 -22.09
C GLU A 434 -51.10 -27.00 -22.44
N THR A 435 -50.56 -26.67 -23.62
CA THR A 435 -49.19 -27.06 -24.03
C THR A 435 -48.12 -25.99 -23.79
N LEU A 436 -48.51 -24.85 -23.18
CA LEU A 436 -47.60 -23.73 -22.94
C LEU A 436 -46.38 -24.13 -22.09
N THR A 437 -45.20 -23.86 -22.63
CA THR A 437 -43.92 -24.02 -21.93
C THR A 437 -43.14 -22.72 -21.89
N LEU A 438 -42.42 -22.52 -20.79
CA LEU A 438 -41.39 -21.51 -20.61
C LEU A 438 -40.04 -22.22 -20.63
N ASN A 439 -39.21 -21.92 -21.62
CA ASN A 439 -37.88 -22.48 -21.77
C ASN A 439 -36.84 -21.35 -21.74
N MET A 440 -35.63 -21.63 -21.27
CA MET A 440 -34.50 -20.69 -21.31
C MET A 440 -33.18 -21.44 -21.23
N ARG A 441 -32.11 -20.82 -21.72
CA ARG A 441 -30.75 -21.34 -21.59
C ARG A 441 -30.07 -20.60 -20.44
N ALA A 442 -29.42 -21.35 -19.56
CA ALA A 442 -28.83 -20.82 -18.34
C ALA A 442 -27.42 -21.36 -18.08
N ARG A 443 -26.58 -20.55 -17.45
CA ARG A 443 -25.40 -21.00 -16.68
C ARG A 443 -25.56 -20.50 -15.26
N PHE A 444 -25.18 -21.30 -14.27
CA PHE A 444 -25.31 -20.89 -12.89
C PHE A 444 -24.31 -21.59 -11.97
N ASP A 445 -23.97 -20.91 -10.89
CA ASP A 445 -23.22 -21.42 -9.75
C ASP A 445 -23.79 -20.73 -8.51
N ILE A 446 -24.52 -21.49 -7.69
CA ILE A 446 -25.38 -21.04 -6.59
C ILE A 446 -25.00 -21.86 -5.36
N GLU A 447 -24.84 -21.24 -4.17
CA GLU A 447 -24.49 -22.04 -2.98
C GLU A 447 -25.58 -23.06 -2.65
N ARG A 448 -25.20 -24.34 -2.54
CA ARG A 448 -26.14 -25.43 -2.36
C ARG A 448 -26.75 -25.44 -0.95
N GLY A 449 -28.06 -25.25 -0.88
CA GLY A 449 -28.86 -25.34 0.35
C GLY A 449 -28.92 -24.04 1.16
N TYR A 450 -28.37 -22.94 0.65
CA TYR A 450 -28.36 -21.62 1.27
C TYR A 450 -28.94 -20.59 0.28
N ASP A 451 -28.24 -20.36 -0.83
CA ASP A 451 -28.71 -19.55 -1.95
C ASP A 451 -29.73 -20.31 -2.81
N TYR A 452 -30.60 -19.57 -3.51
CA TYR A 452 -31.51 -20.17 -4.48
C TYR A 452 -31.92 -19.26 -5.64
N PHE A 453 -32.18 -19.90 -6.79
CA PHE A 453 -32.90 -19.32 -7.91
C PHE A 453 -34.31 -19.94 -8.02
N GLN A 454 -35.34 -19.11 -8.23
CA GLN A 454 -36.73 -19.55 -8.33
C GLN A 454 -37.46 -18.77 -9.43
N ILE A 455 -38.30 -19.46 -10.20
CA ILE A 455 -39.20 -18.82 -11.18
C ILE A 455 -40.63 -18.90 -10.64
N ARG A 456 -41.35 -17.78 -10.72
CA ARG A 456 -42.76 -17.69 -10.31
C ARG A 456 -43.64 -17.13 -11.42
N ALA A 457 -44.90 -17.55 -11.46
CA ALA A 457 -45.97 -16.90 -12.20
C ALA A 457 -47.04 -16.44 -11.20
N ASN A 458 -47.37 -15.14 -11.19
CA ASN A 458 -48.31 -14.55 -10.22
C ASN A 458 -47.98 -14.94 -8.77
N GLN A 459 -46.69 -14.85 -8.39
CA GLN A 459 -46.12 -15.25 -7.10
C GLN A 459 -46.20 -16.76 -6.76
N GLN A 460 -46.75 -17.61 -7.64
CA GLN A 460 -46.74 -19.07 -7.47
C GLN A 460 -45.47 -19.67 -8.08
N PRO A 461 -44.66 -20.46 -7.34
CA PRO A 461 -43.44 -21.05 -7.86
C PRO A 461 -43.72 -22.13 -8.91
N LEU A 462 -42.98 -22.12 -10.01
CA LEU A 462 -43.18 -23.02 -11.15
C LEU A 462 -42.39 -24.32 -11.00
N VAL A 463 -43.03 -25.45 -11.33
CA VAL A 463 -42.35 -26.75 -11.43
C VAL A 463 -41.56 -26.79 -12.74
N GLY A 464 -40.26 -27.05 -12.65
CA GLY A 464 -39.36 -27.11 -13.79
C GLY A 464 -38.52 -28.39 -13.81
N ASN A 465 -37.93 -28.69 -14.96
CA ASN A 465 -37.15 -29.90 -15.23
C ASN A 465 -35.99 -30.17 -14.23
N LEU A 466 -35.43 -29.13 -13.62
CA LEU A 466 -34.33 -29.21 -12.64
C LEU A 466 -34.71 -28.70 -11.24
N THR A 467 -35.99 -28.42 -10.96
CA THR A 467 -36.36 -27.83 -9.65
C THR A 467 -36.39 -28.86 -8.52
N GLN A 468 -35.83 -28.47 -7.37
CA GLN A 468 -35.91 -29.18 -6.10
C GLN A 468 -37.21 -28.83 -5.38
N THR A 469 -37.82 -29.80 -4.69
CA THR A 469 -39.19 -29.65 -4.17
C THR A 469 -39.32 -28.60 -3.07
N GLN A 470 -38.41 -28.56 -2.09
CA GLN A 470 -38.47 -27.68 -0.92
C GLN A 470 -37.06 -27.35 -0.42
N HIS A 471 -36.80 -26.08 -0.07
CA HIS A 471 -35.50 -25.62 0.42
C HIS A 471 -35.21 -26.12 1.85
N PRO A 472 -33.99 -26.58 2.18
CA PRO A 472 -33.67 -27.15 3.49
C PRO A 472 -33.74 -26.12 4.64
N LEU A 473 -33.37 -24.86 4.39
CA LEU A 473 -33.38 -23.79 5.41
C LEU A 473 -34.63 -22.90 5.36
N TYR A 474 -35.36 -22.90 4.24
CA TYR A 474 -36.49 -21.98 4.01
C TYR A 474 -37.74 -22.78 3.61
N PRO A 475 -38.51 -23.35 4.57
CA PRO A 475 -39.58 -24.31 4.27
C PRO A 475 -40.73 -23.78 3.38
N THR A 476 -40.83 -22.45 3.21
CA THR A 476 -41.77 -21.77 2.31
C THR A 476 -41.28 -21.69 0.86
N VAL A 477 -39.99 -21.90 0.61
CA VAL A 477 -39.38 -21.88 -0.72
C VAL A 477 -39.51 -23.26 -1.35
N MET A 478 -40.35 -23.35 -2.38
CA MET A 478 -40.67 -24.56 -3.13
C MET A 478 -40.22 -24.41 -4.59
N HIS A 479 -39.92 -25.52 -5.27
CA HIS A 479 -39.58 -25.56 -6.70
C HIS A 479 -38.46 -24.56 -7.10
N TYR A 480 -37.29 -24.73 -6.50
CA TYR A 480 -36.12 -23.86 -6.65
C TYR A 480 -34.93 -24.60 -7.29
N ILE A 481 -33.87 -23.88 -7.65
CA ILE A 481 -32.60 -24.41 -8.17
C ILE A 481 -31.44 -23.92 -7.28
N ASP A 482 -30.49 -24.82 -6.97
CA ASP A 482 -29.20 -24.53 -6.33
C ASP A 482 -28.05 -25.32 -6.97
N GLY A 483 -26.82 -25.08 -6.50
CA GLY A 483 -25.62 -25.70 -7.01
C GLY A 483 -25.21 -25.12 -8.36
N HIS A 484 -24.47 -25.90 -9.14
CA HIS A 484 -23.92 -25.45 -10.42
C HIS A 484 -24.53 -26.18 -11.62
N SER A 485 -24.54 -25.51 -12.78
CA SER A 485 -24.92 -26.12 -14.05
C SER A 485 -23.89 -27.16 -14.52
N GLY A 486 -24.32 -28.11 -15.37
CA GLY A 486 -23.44 -29.14 -15.93
C GLY A 486 -23.06 -30.31 -14.99
N GLN A 487 -23.95 -30.74 -14.09
CA GLN A 487 -23.68 -31.84 -13.14
C GLN A 487 -23.48 -33.21 -13.82
N THR A 488 -22.23 -33.48 -14.18
CA THR A 488 -21.64 -34.83 -14.15
C THR A 488 -20.54 -34.86 -13.10
N ALA A 489 -20.39 -35.99 -12.40
CA ALA A 489 -19.44 -36.11 -11.30
C ALA A 489 -18.00 -35.79 -11.76
N GLY A 490 -17.44 -34.69 -11.27
CA GLY A 490 -16.09 -34.21 -11.60
C GLY A 490 -16.00 -33.01 -12.55
N GLY A 491 -17.12 -32.42 -12.99
CA GLY A 491 -17.12 -31.15 -13.72
C GLY A 491 -16.94 -29.93 -12.79
N ALA A 492 -16.09 -28.97 -13.17
CA ALA A 492 -15.79 -27.79 -12.38
C ALA A 492 -16.59 -26.53 -12.83
N ASN A 493 -17.11 -25.80 -11.84
CA ASN A 493 -17.46 -24.37 -11.86
C ASN A 493 -18.48 -23.91 -12.93
N GLY A 494 -19.75 -24.38 -12.87
CA GLY A 494 -20.92 -23.71 -13.48
C GLY A 494 -20.86 -23.34 -14.98
N SER A 495 -19.93 -23.94 -15.73
CA SER A 495 -19.50 -23.42 -17.04
C SER A 495 -20.34 -23.92 -18.21
N GLN A 496 -21.17 -24.95 -18.00
CA GLN A 496 -22.00 -25.54 -19.04
C GLN A 496 -23.35 -24.83 -19.15
N VAL A 497 -23.74 -24.47 -20.38
CA VAL A 497 -25.11 -24.02 -20.68
C VAL A 497 -26.06 -25.21 -20.49
N THR A 498 -27.11 -24.98 -19.72
CA THR A 498 -28.17 -25.95 -19.41
C THR A 498 -29.52 -25.35 -19.78
N GLU A 499 -30.45 -26.17 -20.26
CA GLU A 499 -31.81 -25.72 -20.60
C GLU A 499 -32.74 -25.90 -19.38
N LEU A 500 -33.40 -24.82 -18.97
CA LEU A 500 -34.43 -24.84 -17.93
C LEU A 500 -35.80 -24.78 -18.61
N SER A 501 -36.69 -25.70 -18.26
CA SER A 501 -38.01 -25.84 -18.88
C SER A 501 -39.10 -26.01 -17.82
N TYR A 502 -40.17 -25.22 -17.94
CA TYR A 502 -41.28 -25.11 -17.00
C TYR A 502 -42.62 -25.15 -17.76
N SER A 503 -43.65 -25.75 -17.16
CA SER A 503 -45.01 -25.69 -17.73
C SER A 503 -45.75 -24.43 -17.26
N LEU A 504 -46.44 -23.76 -18.18
CA LEU A 504 -47.35 -22.65 -17.91
C LEU A 504 -48.83 -23.04 -18.07
N ALA A 505 -49.15 -24.31 -18.30
CA ALA A 505 -50.50 -24.81 -18.59
C ALA A 505 -51.55 -24.43 -17.51
N ALA A 506 -51.13 -24.31 -16.25
CA ALA A 506 -52.01 -23.90 -15.14
C ALA A 506 -52.48 -22.44 -15.23
N PHE A 507 -51.89 -21.63 -16.12
CA PHE A 507 -52.18 -20.20 -16.32
C PHE A 507 -52.67 -19.91 -17.76
N ALA A 508 -53.12 -20.94 -18.48
CA ALA A 508 -53.67 -20.81 -19.83
C ALA A 508 -54.80 -19.76 -19.87
N GLY A 509 -54.73 -18.84 -20.84
CA GLY A 509 -55.68 -17.75 -21.01
C GLY A 509 -55.58 -16.61 -19.99
N GLU A 510 -54.68 -16.68 -19.01
CA GLU A 510 -54.49 -15.63 -18.00
C GLU A 510 -53.46 -14.56 -18.43
N THR A 511 -53.57 -13.37 -17.83
CA THR A 511 -52.44 -12.43 -17.78
C THR A 511 -51.60 -12.78 -16.56
N ILE A 512 -50.31 -13.10 -16.79
CA ILE A 512 -49.37 -13.42 -15.71
C ILE A 512 -48.23 -12.40 -15.64
N THR A 513 -47.75 -12.15 -14.42
CA THR A 513 -46.41 -11.64 -14.17
C THR A 513 -45.48 -12.82 -13.93
N LEU A 514 -44.49 -13.00 -14.80
CA LEU A 514 -43.38 -13.92 -14.60
C LEU A 514 -42.26 -13.21 -13.84
N GLU A 515 -41.69 -13.92 -12.88
CA GLU A 515 -40.65 -13.44 -11.97
C GLU A 515 -39.48 -14.43 -11.98
N PHE A 516 -38.26 -13.91 -12.17
CA PHE A 516 -37.00 -14.64 -12.04
C PHE A 516 -36.29 -14.10 -10.81
N LEU A 517 -36.31 -14.85 -9.70
CA LEU A 517 -35.81 -14.44 -8.40
C LEU A 517 -34.49 -15.16 -8.10
N TYR A 518 -33.48 -14.40 -7.71
CA TYR A 518 -32.24 -14.89 -7.11
C TYR A 518 -32.10 -14.31 -5.70
N GLN A 519 -31.87 -15.17 -4.71
CA GLN A 519 -31.68 -14.76 -3.31
C GLN A 519 -30.49 -15.48 -2.69
N THR A 520 -29.72 -14.74 -1.89
CA THR A 520 -28.50 -15.24 -1.23
C THR A 520 -28.50 -15.08 0.28
N ASP A 521 -27.67 -15.85 0.96
CA ASP A 521 -27.44 -15.79 2.41
C ASP A 521 -26.37 -14.76 2.80
N SER A 522 -26.01 -14.67 4.09
CA SER A 522 -25.06 -13.66 4.61
C SER A 522 -23.57 -14.00 4.45
N VAL A 523 -23.20 -15.17 3.93
CA VAL A 523 -21.88 -15.81 4.12
C VAL A 523 -21.08 -15.96 2.83
N GLU A 524 -21.48 -16.85 1.92
CA GLU A 524 -20.81 -17.16 0.66
C GLU A 524 -21.78 -16.93 -0.52
N TYR A 525 -21.26 -16.68 -1.72
CA TYR A 525 -22.06 -16.63 -2.93
C TYR A 525 -21.30 -17.22 -4.11
N GLY A 526 -22.01 -17.91 -4.99
CA GLY A 526 -21.49 -18.33 -6.29
C GLY A 526 -21.55 -17.22 -7.34
N LEU A 527 -21.35 -17.58 -8.61
CA LEU A 527 -21.54 -16.66 -9.75
C LEU A 527 -22.98 -16.09 -9.80
N GLY A 528 -23.96 -16.78 -9.22
CA GLY A 528 -25.37 -16.53 -9.46
C GLY A 528 -25.82 -17.18 -10.77
N VAL A 529 -26.66 -16.48 -11.54
CA VAL A 529 -27.35 -17.00 -12.72
C VAL A 529 -27.16 -16.08 -13.92
N LEU A 530 -26.77 -16.67 -15.05
CA LEU A 530 -26.80 -16.07 -16.38
C LEU A 530 -27.93 -16.72 -17.17
N LEU A 531 -28.86 -15.91 -17.71
CA LEU A 531 -30.05 -16.33 -18.45
C LEU A 531 -30.06 -15.73 -19.85
N ASP A 532 -30.51 -16.52 -20.83
CA ASP A 532 -30.57 -16.16 -22.24
C ASP A 532 -31.61 -17.03 -22.99
N ASP A 533 -31.96 -16.66 -24.22
CA ASP A 533 -32.95 -17.33 -25.09
C ASP A 533 -34.25 -17.70 -24.34
N ILE A 534 -34.77 -16.80 -23.49
CA ILE A 534 -35.99 -17.03 -22.71
C ILE A 534 -37.19 -17.02 -23.67
N THR A 535 -37.82 -18.16 -23.83
CA THR A 535 -38.93 -18.40 -24.77
C THR A 535 -40.18 -18.85 -24.06
N ILE A 536 -41.33 -18.37 -24.53
CA ILE A 536 -42.63 -18.98 -24.23
C ILE A 536 -43.20 -19.51 -25.54
N SER A 537 -43.50 -20.80 -25.59
CA SER A 537 -44.03 -21.45 -26.79
C SER A 537 -45.24 -22.32 -26.50
N ASP A 538 -46.08 -22.47 -27.52
CA ASP A 538 -47.16 -23.46 -27.62
C ASP A 538 -46.74 -24.48 -28.68
N GLU A 539 -46.43 -25.70 -28.25
CA GLU A 539 -45.66 -26.68 -29.03
C GLU A 539 -44.38 -26.03 -29.66
N GLU A 540 -44.26 -26.05 -30.99
CA GLU A 540 -43.15 -25.46 -31.76
C GLU A 540 -43.31 -23.94 -32.01
N ASN A 541 -44.46 -23.34 -31.67
CA ASN A 541 -44.76 -21.94 -31.98
C ASN A 541 -44.33 -21.00 -30.85
N ILE A 542 -43.27 -20.22 -31.08
CA ILE A 542 -42.77 -19.20 -30.13
C ILE A 542 -43.74 -18.00 -30.09
N ILE A 543 -44.24 -17.69 -28.90
CA ILE A 543 -45.14 -16.58 -28.60
C ILE A 543 -44.33 -15.35 -28.13
N VAL A 544 -43.32 -15.59 -27.29
CA VAL A 544 -42.42 -14.56 -26.75
C VAL A 544 -40.97 -15.04 -26.83
N MET A 545 -40.07 -14.13 -27.19
CA MET A 545 -38.61 -14.30 -27.17
C MET A 545 -38.00 -13.15 -26.37
N VAL A 546 -37.17 -13.48 -25.38
CA VAL A 546 -36.37 -12.54 -24.59
C VAL A 546 -34.93 -13.06 -24.60
N ASP A 547 -34.18 -12.54 -25.56
CA ASP A 547 -32.79 -12.87 -25.93
C ASP A 547 -31.78 -11.82 -25.43
N GLY A 548 -32.24 -10.78 -24.75
CA GLY A 548 -31.38 -9.68 -24.30
C GLY A 548 -30.81 -8.83 -25.44
N GLU A 549 -31.14 -9.06 -26.72
CA GLU A 549 -30.63 -8.25 -27.83
C GLU A 549 -31.34 -6.89 -27.91
N SER A 550 -32.58 -6.83 -27.42
CA SER A 550 -33.33 -5.59 -27.24
C SER A 550 -33.24 -5.08 -25.80
N ALA A 551 -33.16 -3.75 -25.63
CA ALA A 551 -33.32 -3.16 -24.31
C ALA A 551 -34.77 -3.35 -23.80
N GLU A 552 -34.94 -3.33 -22.47
CA GLU A 552 -36.26 -3.25 -21.81
C GLU A 552 -37.23 -4.45 -22.03
N GLN A 553 -36.76 -5.61 -22.53
CA GLN A 553 -37.56 -6.84 -22.60
C GLN A 553 -38.01 -7.37 -21.21
N LEU A 554 -37.23 -7.06 -20.15
CA LEU A 554 -37.54 -7.38 -18.75
C LEU A 554 -37.45 -6.11 -17.89
N SER A 555 -38.29 -6.01 -16.88
CA SER A 555 -38.12 -5.09 -15.75
C SER A 555 -37.10 -5.68 -14.78
N LEU A 556 -36.03 -4.94 -14.49
CA LEU A 556 -34.87 -5.44 -13.73
C LEU A 556 -34.74 -4.70 -12.38
N HIS A 557 -34.61 -5.48 -11.31
CA HIS A 557 -34.32 -5.03 -9.95
C HIS A 557 -33.15 -5.85 -9.41
N GLY A 558 -31.92 -5.33 -9.48
CA GLY A 558 -30.70 -6.05 -9.09
C GLY A 558 -30.16 -7.02 -10.16
N PHE A 559 -31.04 -7.59 -11.00
CA PHE A 559 -30.62 -8.18 -12.27
C PHE A 559 -30.05 -7.09 -13.21
N SER A 560 -29.16 -7.49 -14.11
CA SER A 560 -28.53 -6.62 -15.12
C SER A 560 -28.54 -7.27 -16.50
N ARG A 561 -28.57 -6.45 -17.55
CA ARG A 561 -28.32 -6.87 -18.93
C ARG A 561 -26.86 -6.59 -19.25
N ILE A 562 -26.08 -7.62 -19.53
CA ILE A 562 -24.63 -7.54 -19.71
C ILE A 562 -24.21 -8.15 -21.05
N SER A 563 -22.99 -7.83 -21.51
CA SER A 563 -22.32 -8.58 -22.57
C SER A 563 -21.61 -9.79 -21.97
N ARG A 564 -20.32 -9.65 -21.63
CA ARG A 564 -19.45 -10.70 -21.06
C ARG A 564 -18.87 -10.32 -19.69
N TYR A 565 -19.22 -9.13 -19.21
CA TYR A 565 -18.60 -8.47 -18.08
C TYR A 565 -19.63 -7.95 -17.09
N ARG A 566 -19.30 -8.03 -15.79
CA ARG A 566 -20.01 -7.34 -14.70
C ARG A 566 -19.16 -6.18 -14.17
N GLU A 567 -19.77 -5.33 -13.37
CA GLU A 567 -19.02 -4.40 -12.52
C GLU A 567 -18.32 -5.19 -11.41
N GLY A 568 -17.04 -4.90 -11.22
CA GLY A 568 -16.31 -5.25 -10.02
C GLY A 568 -16.69 -4.32 -8.86
N LEU A 569 -15.93 -4.43 -7.79
CA LEU A 569 -16.17 -3.75 -6.52
C LEU A 569 -15.53 -2.35 -6.52
N GLU A 570 -15.99 -1.52 -5.58
CA GLU A 570 -15.62 -0.10 -5.49
C GLU A 570 -14.10 0.13 -5.50
N GLN A 571 -13.68 1.17 -6.19
CA GLN A 571 -12.33 1.69 -6.15
C GLN A 571 -12.38 3.19 -5.83
N ALA A 572 -11.44 3.68 -5.03
CA ALA A 572 -11.42 5.08 -4.63
C ALA A 572 -9.99 5.57 -4.34
N TYR A 573 -9.76 6.87 -4.52
CA TYR A 573 -8.66 7.55 -3.83
C TYR A 573 -9.16 8.13 -2.51
N TYR A 574 -8.41 7.96 -1.42
CA TYR A 574 -8.63 8.70 -0.18
C TYR A 574 -7.49 9.69 0.06
N LEU A 575 -7.84 10.90 0.49
CA LEU A 575 -6.90 11.97 0.81
C LEU A 575 -7.00 12.33 2.28
N GLN A 576 -5.86 12.33 2.96
CA GLN A 576 -5.73 12.70 4.37
C GLN A 576 -4.52 13.62 4.55
N LEU A 577 -4.68 14.68 5.34
CA LEU A 577 -3.57 15.47 5.83
C LEU A 577 -2.98 14.80 7.08
N ARG A 578 -1.70 14.41 7.01
CA ARG A 578 -0.95 13.75 8.09
C ARG A 578 0.22 14.63 8.52
N SER A 579 0.53 14.67 9.81
CA SER A 579 1.55 15.56 10.39
C SER A 579 2.29 14.91 11.57
N HIS A 580 3.06 15.69 12.33
CA HIS A 580 3.71 15.25 13.57
C HIS A 580 2.92 15.66 14.82
N HIS A 581 1.60 15.85 14.69
CA HIS A 581 0.72 16.30 15.76
C HIS A 581 -0.30 15.24 16.22
N GLY A 582 -0.70 15.34 17.49
CA GLY A 582 -1.75 14.50 18.07
C GLY A 582 -1.41 13.02 17.97
N ILE A 583 -2.36 12.24 17.45
CA ILE A 583 -2.26 10.80 17.26
C ILE A 583 -1.09 10.39 16.33
N ASP A 584 -0.66 11.25 15.41
CA ASP A 584 0.39 10.95 14.43
C ASP A 584 1.81 11.38 14.87
N ALA A 585 2.00 11.84 16.10
CA ALA A 585 3.29 12.32 16.60
C ALA A 585 4.46 11.32 16.43
N GLY A 586 4.18 10.01 16.46
CA GLY A 586 5.18 8.95 16.27
C GLY A 586 5.88 8.99 14.90
N LEU A 587 5.23 9.55 13.86
CA LEU A 587 5.79 9.69 12.50
C LEU A 587 7.09 10.51 12.47
N GLN A 588 7.23 11.48 13.38
CA GLN A 588 8.45 12.28 13.50
C GLN A 588 9.67 11.41 13.82
N GLY A 589 9.51 10.43 14.74
CA GLY A 589 10.57 9.50 15.12
C GLY A 589 10.97 8.56 13.98
N ALA A 590 10.00 8.13 13.16
CA ALA A 590 10.25 7.40 11.92
C ALA A 590 10.83 8.27 10.78
N SER A 591 10.88 9.59 10.99
CA SER A 591 11.13 10.63 9.97
C SER A 591 10.34 10.40 8.68
N TYR A 592 9.04 10.16 8.85
CA TYR A 592 8.03 10.25 7.80
C TYR A 592 7.64 11.74 7.64
N MET A 593 7.52 12.24 6.40
CA MET A 593 7.31 13.66 6.12
C MET A 593 5.83 14.06 6.24
N PRO A 594 5.51 15.21 6.86
CA PRO A 594 4.14 15.70 6.94
C PRO A 594 3.65 16.18 5.57
N GLY A 595 2.35 16.00 5.29
CA GLY A 595 1.79 16.32 3.98
C GLY A 595 0.43 15.68 3.73
N VAL A 596 -0.07 15.81 2.50
CA VAL A 596 -1.30 15.13 2.07
C VAL A 596 -0.96 13.80 1.43
N LEU A 597 -1.40 12.70 2.05
CA LEU A 597 -1.27 11.37 1.47
C LEU A 597 -2.35 11.11 0.42
N VAL A 598 -1.96 10.41 -0.64
CA VAL A 598 -2.87 9.75 -1.57
C VAL A 598 -2.89 8.26 -1.25
N TRP A 599 -4.06 7.75 -0.85
CA TRP A 599 -4.30 6.32 -0.71
C TRP A 599 -5.14 5.85 -1.88
N TYR A 600 -4.86 4.68 -2.44
CA TYR A 600 -5.70 3.97 -3.40
C TYR A 600 -6.32 2.76 -2.71
N ALA A 601 -7.64 2.67 -2.72
CA ALA A 601 -8.39 1.53 -2.21
C ALA A 601 -9.07 0.79 -3.37
N ASN A 602 -9.03 -0.54 -3.31
CA ASN A 602 -9.62 -1.41 -4.32
C ASN A 602 -10.30 -2.60 -3.62
N GLU A 603 -11.63 -2.53 -3.52
CA GLU A 603 -12.42 -3.55 -2.82
C GLU A 603 -12.50 -4.91 -3.55
N ASN A 604 -11.87 -5.05 -4.72
CA ASN A 604 -11.68 -6.35 -5.39
C ASN A 604 -10.60 -7.22 -4.72
N PHE A 605 -9.82 -6.65 -3.80
CA PHE A 605 -8.81 -7.36 -3.00
C PHE A 605 -9.22 -7.39 -1.53
N ASP A 606 -8.94 -8.49 -0.82
CA ASP A 606 -9.28 -8.66 0.60
C ASP A 606 -8.12 -8.45 1.58
N ASN A 607 -6.92 -8.19 1.08
CA ASN A 607 -5.72 -7.97 1.88
C ASN A 607 -4.66 -7.17 1.09
N ASN A 608 -3.57 -6.80 1.77
CA ASN A 608 -2.44 -6.06 1.20
C ASN A 608 -1.19 -6.94 1.00
N SER A 609 -1.36 -8.22 0.64
CA SER A 609 -0.23 -9.15 0.40
C SER A 609 0.45 -8.90 -0.94
N THR A 610 1.08 -7.74 -1.13
CA THR A 610 1.75 -7.34 -2.38
C THR A 610 2.89 -8.28 -2.80
N SER A 611 3.38 -9.16 -1.91
CA SER A 611 4.27 -10.27 -2.28
C SER A 611 3.61 -11.37 -3.12
N LEU A 612 2.28 -11.49 -3.10
CA LEU A 612 1.49 -12.35 -3.98
C LEU A 612 0.97 -11.60 -5.22
N HIS A 613 0.55 -10.35 -5.05
CA HIS A 613 -0.03 -9.49 -6.10
C HIS A 613 0.66 -8.10 -6.12
N PRO A 614 1.89 -8.01 -6.67
CA PRO A 614 2.68 -6.78 -6.61
C PRO A 614 1.99 -5.58 -7.24
N GLY A 615 1.94 -4.47 -6.51
CA GLY A 615 1.23 -3.25 -6.91
C GLY A 615 -0.28 -3.24 -6.58
N GLU A 616 -0.86 -4.33 -6.09
CA GLU A 616 -2.30 -4.46 -5.86
C GLU A 616 -2.62 -4.76 -4.39
N GLY A 617 -3.82 -4.41 -3.93
CA GLY A 617 -4.19 -4.56 -2.51
C GLY A 617 -5.51 -3.88 -2.17
N LYS A 618 -6.02 -4.13 -0.97
CA LYS A 618 -7.30 -3.59 -0.52
C LYS A 618 -7.22 -2.08 -0.24
N ILE A 619 -6.11 -1.63 0.35
CA ILE A 619 -5.81 -0.21 0.55
C ILE A 619 -4.30 0.01 0.64
N LEU A 620 -3.76 0.83 -0.27
CA LEU A 620 -2.33 1.11 -0.41
C LEU A 620 -2.08 2.63 -0.44
N VAL A 621 -0.98 3.09 0.15
CA VAL A 621 -0.43 4.45 0.02
C VAL A 621 0.28 4.54 -1.32
N VAL A 622 -0.08 5.54 -2.12
CA VAL A 622 0.65 5.89 -3.34
C VAL A 622 1.87 6.72 -2.96
N ASP A 623 3.04 6.22 -3.30
CA ASP A 623 4.28 6.95 -3.09
C ASP A 623 4.41 8.09 -4.11
N THR A 624 4.14 9.34 -3.71
CA THR A 624 4.26 10.46 -4.66
C THR A 624 5.72 10.77 -5.01
N ASP A 625 6.68 10.29 -4.22
CA ASP A 625 8.10 10.31 -4.57
C ASP A 625 8.53 8.98 -5.20
N GLN A 626 8.64 8.94 -6.52
CA GLN A 626 9.13 7.75 -7.24
C GLN A 626 10.68 7.63 -7.23
N GLY A 627 11.36 8.40 -6.38
CA GLY A 627 12.79 8.29 -6.13
C GLY A 627 13.13 7.03 -5.31
N ILE A 628 14.02 6.17 -5.81
CA ILE A 628 14.41 4.97 -5.08
C ILE A 628 15.35 5.34 -3.93
N ILE A 629 14.91 5.11 -2.69
CA ILE A 629 15.76 5.21 -1.50
C ILE A 629 16.56 3.89 -1.39
N PRO A 630 17.90 3.94 -1.52
CA PRO A 630 18.73 2.75 -1.57
C PRO A 630 19.00 2.19 -0.17
N ARG A 631 19.15 0.88 -0.06
CA ARG A 631 19.40 0.20 1.21
C ARG A 631 20.77 0.52 1.83
N THR A 632 21.77 0.69 0.95
CA THR A 632 23.18 0.96 1.26
C THR A 632 23.78 1.74 0.08
N THR A 633 25.10 1.80 -0.09
CA THR A 633 25.72 2.37 -1.30
C THR A 633 25.45 1.56 -2.58
N SER A 634 24.94 0.32 -2.48
CA SER A 634 24.46 -0.44 -3.63
C SER A 634 23.00 -0.11 -3.96
N GLU A 635 22.68 -0.01 -5.26
CA GLU A 635 21.40 0.44 -5.85
C GLU A 635 20.16 -0.42 -5.55
N THR A 636 20.25 -1.39 -4.64
CA THR A 636 19.10 -2.18 -4.21
C THR A 636 18.16 -1.30 -3.38
N PRO A 637 16.86 -1.21 -3.73
CA PRO A 637 15.88 -0.49 -2.93
C PRO A 637 15.87 -0.93 -1.46
N ALA A 638 15.67 0.02 -0.55
CA ALA A 638 15.31 -0.24 0.82
C ALA A 638 13.94 -0.95 0.93
N ALA A 639 13.54 -1.33 2.14
CA ALA A 639 12.21 -1.90 2.39
C ALA A 639 11.11 -0.83 2.22
N THR A 640 9.86 -1.23 1.96
CA THR A 640 8.74 -0.33 1.58
C THR A 640 8.49 0.78 2.59
N ARG A 641 8.60 0.50 3.91
CA ARG A 641 8.52 1.53 4.97
C ARG A 641 9.58 2.64 4.90
N ILE A 642 10.65 2.42 4.13
CA ILE A 642 11.70 3.41 3.91
C ILE A 642 11.43 4.19 2.63
N GLN A 643 10.87 3.56 1.59
CA GLN A 643 10.35 4.26 0.41
C GLN A 643 9.19 5.19 0.81
N LEU A 644 8.16 4.66 1.46
CA LEU A 644 6.94 5.42 1.83
C LEU A 644 7.13 6.57 2.83
N ARG A 645 8.34 6.90 3.27
CA ARG A 645 8.56 7.95 4.27
C ARG A 645 8.27 9.34 3.71
N ASP A 646 8.37 9.50 2.40
CA ASP A 646 8.22 10.74 1.64
C ASP A 646 7.07 10.70 0.62
N ALA A 647 6.21 9.67 0.72
CA ALA A 647 5.01 9.49 -0.09
C ALA A 647 4.01 10.66 -0.08
N ALA A 648 4.06 11.55 0.92
CA ALA A 648 3.10 12.63 1.08
C ALA A 648 3.39 13.86 0.18
N LEU A 649 2.32 14.42 -0.39
CA LEU A 649 2.40 15.70 -1.10
C LEU A 649 2.80 16.83 -0.14
N ARG A 650 3.81 17.61 -0.54
CA ARG A 650 4.52 18.61 0.26
C ARG A 650 4.89 19.85 -0.56
N LEU A 651 4.84 21.03 0.07
CA LEU A 651 5.24 22.32 -0.53
C LEU A 651 6.69 22.72 -0.22
N GLU A 652 7.38 21.97 0.63
CA GLU A 652 8.74 22.23 1.07
C GLU A 652 9.66 21.06 0.71
N ASP A 653 10.93 21.37 0.45
CA ASP A 653 11.98 20.36 0.23
C ASP A 653 12.23 19.57 1.53
N GLN A 654 12.48 18.27 1.41
CA GLN A 654 12.69 17.38 2.56
C GLN A 654 14.14 17.32 3.04
N ASN A 655 14.32 16.89 4.29
CA ASN A 655 15.65 16.75 4.87
C ASN A 655 16.32 15.44 4.41
N PRO A 656 17.62 15.47 4.05
CA PRO A 656 18.34 14.28 3.62
C PRO A 656 18.45 13.23 4.73
N GLY A 657 18.29 11.95 4.38
CA GLY A 657 18.43 10.85 5.33
C GLY A 657 18.32 9.46 4.70
N LEU A 658 18.90 8.46 5.36
CA LEU A 658 18.83 7.04 4.96
C LEU A 658 19.31 6.68 3.54
N GLY A 659 20.02 7.58 2.86
CA GLY A 659 20.49 7.38 1.48
C GLY A 659 19.59 8.04 0.43
N ASP A 660 18.48 8.66 0.84
CA ASP A 660 17.66 9.51 -0.03
C ASP A 660 18.44 10.76 -0.49
N ASN A 661 18.26 11.12 -1.76
CA ASN A 661 18.79 12.32 -2.40
C ASN A 661 17.72 13.08 -3.21
N GLN A 662 16.48 12.61 -3.27
CA GLN A 662 15.38 13.20 -4.04
C GLN A 662 14.61 14.22 -3.19
N LEU A 663 15.31 15.28 -2.79
CA LEU A 663 14.82 16.14 -1.71
C LEU A 663 13.74 17.16 -2.12
N GLN A 664 13.35 17.23 -3.39
CA GLN A 664 12.52 18.33 -3.90
C GLN A 664 11.06 18.25 -3.41
N ALA A 665 10.40 19.40 -3.27
CA ALA A 665 8.98 19.46 -2.98
C ALA A 665 8.13 18.81 -4.09
N ILE A 666 7.33 17.79 -3.74
CA ILE A 666 6.36 17.14 -4.65
C ILE A 666 4.96 17.53 -4.20
N TYR A 667 4.30 18.40 -4.98
CA TYR A 667 3.00 18.98 -4.65
C TYR A 667 1.89 18.59 -5.64
N THR A 668 2.17 17.65 -6.56
CA THR A 668 1.20 17.14 -7.52
C THR A 668 1.22 15.62 -7.62
N PHE A 669 0.03 15.02 -7.64
CA PHE A 669 -0.22 13.63 -8.03
C PHE A 669 -0.98 13.58 -9.37
N SER A 670 -0.76 12.54 -10.16
CA SER A 670 -1.46 12.31 -11.44
C SER A 670 -1.54 10.81 -11.72
N ASP A 671 -2.73 10.23 -11.79
CA ASP A 671 -2.92 8.78 -12.00
C ASP A 671 -2.31 8.22 -13.31
N ALA A 672 -1.94 9.11 -14.23
CA ALA A 672 -1.21 8.80 -15.46
C ALA A 672 0.33 8.64 -15.30
N GLN A 673 0.88 8.86 -14.10
CA GLN A 673 2.27 8.54 -13.77
C GLN A 673 2.40 7.05 -13.39
N ASP A 674 3.62 6.52 -13.52
CA ASP A 674 3.92 5.15 -13.08
C ASP A 674 4.31 5.16 -11.59
N TYR A 675 3.44 4.60 -10.76
CA TYR A 675 3.66 4.40 -9.32
C TYR A 675 3.98 2.93 -8.98
N SER A 676 4.15 2.05 -9.98
CA SER A 676 4.34 0.61 -9.78
C SER A 676 5.70 0.23 -9.19
N HIS A 677 6.60 1.19 -8.96
CA HIS A 677 7.97 1.02 -8.48
C HIS A 677 8.71 -0.17 -9.16
N PRO A 678 8.99 -0.11 -10.49
CA PRO A 678 9.39 -1.28 -11.29
C PRO A 678 10.59 -2.11 -10.78
N GLN A 679 11.51 -1.53 -10.03
CA GLN A 679 12.66 -2.25 -9.44
C GLN A 679 12.31 -3.08 -8.19
N GLN A 680 11.14 -2.83 -7.58
CA GLN A 680 10.64 -3.54 -6.40
C GLN A 680 9.10 -3.41 -6.38
N PRO A 681 8.35 -4.09 -7.28
CA PRO A 681 6.91 -3.81 -7.45
C PRO A 681 6.03 -4.10 -6.24
N VAL A 682 6.55 -4.86 -5.26
CA VAL A 682 5.94 -5.10 -3.95
C VAL A 682 5.80 -3.80 -3.13
N SER A 683 6.63 -2.78 -3.42
CA SER A 683 6.62 -1.45 -2.81
C SER A 683 5.80 -0.40 -3.56
N GLY A 684 5.35 -0.71 -4.78
CA GLY A 684 4.62 0.22 -5.64
C GLY A 684 3.10 0.02 -5.58
N VAL A 685 2.38 0.83 -6.35
CA VAL A 685 0.92 0.76 -6.53
C VAL A 685 0.57 0.84 -8.01
N THR A 686 -0.22 -0.11 -8.50
CA THR A 686 -0.75 -0.15 -9.87
C THR A 686 -2.07 0.61 -9.90
N LEU A 687 -2.11 1.77 -10.57
CA LEU A 687 -3.28 2.65 -10.58
C LEU A 687 -4.14 2.53 -11.85
N PRO A 688 -5.48 2.59 -11.71
CA PRO A 688 -6.37 2.78 -12.84
C PRO A 688 -6.30 4.24 -13.32
N GLU A 689 -6.21 4.43 -14.63
CA GLU A 689 -6.09 5.75 -15.23
C GLU A 689 -7.46 6.32 -15.60
N HIS A 690 -7.96 7.21 -14.75
CA HIS A 690 -9.15 8.03 -14.97
C HIS A 690 -8.80 9.50 -15.24
N GLY A 691 -7.51 9.84 -15.33
CA GLY A 691 -7.00 11.18 -15.57
C GLY A 691 -7.09 12.09 -14.34
N VAL A 692 -7.16 11.52 -13.14
CA VAL A 692 -7.23 12.24 -11.87
C VAL A 692 -5.90 12.93 -11.59
N THR A 693 -5.96 14.24 -11.35
CA THR A 693 -4.82 15.04 -10.88
C THR A 693 -5.18 15.68 -9.55
N ILE A 694 -4.24 15.72 -8.61
CA ILE A 694 -4.38 16.39 -7.32
C ILE A 694 -3.19 17.35 -7.17
N GLU A 695 -3.45 18.63 -6.95
CA GLU A 695 -2.45 19.67 -6.70
C GLU A 695 -2.64 20.21 -5.27
N LEU A 696 -1.58 20.15 -4.46
CA LEU A 696 -1.50 20.80 -3.16
C LEU A 696 -1.18 22.29 -3.37
N LEU A 697 -2.08 23.17 -2.95
CA LEU A 697 -1.97 24.62 -3.16
C LEU A 697 -1.36 25.34 -1.95
N GLU A 698 -1.75 24.92 -0.75
CA GLU A 698 -1.38 25.58 0.51
C GLU A 698 -1.38 24.55 1.65
N VAL A 699 -0.44 24.69 2.59
CA VAL A 699 -0.53 24.09 3.94
C VAL A 699 -0.35 25.21 4.96
N THR A 700 -1.13 25.18 6.03
CA THR A 700 -1.09 26.19 7.11
C THR A 700 -0.99 25.52 8.48
N ASP A 701 -0.72 26.35 9.50
CA ASP A 701 -0.76 25.99 10.92
C ASP A 701 -0.01 24.70 11.26
N GLN A 702 1.20 24.54 10.71
CA GLN A 702 2.08 23.37 10.89
C GLN A 702 1.44 22.06 10.39
N TYR A 703 0.91 22.07 9.15
CA TYR A 703 0.22 20.93 8.53
C TYR A 703 -1.06 20.52 9.29
N ARG A 704 -1.76 21.49 9.92
CA ARG A 704 -3.11 21.29 10.49
C ARG A 704 -4.22 21.52 9.48
N GLN A 705 -3.97 22.30 8.44
CA GLN A 705 -4.88 22.50 7.31
C GLN A 705 -4.12 22.48 5.98
N ALA A 706 -4.81 22.02 4.93
CA ALA A 706 -4.33 21.99 3.56
C ALA A 706 -5.44 22.40 2.58
N GLN A 707 -5.05 23.01 1.46
CA GLN A 707 -5.93 23.36 0.35
C GLN A 707 -5.50 22.61 -0.91
N LEU A 708 -6.46 21.98 -1.59
CA LEU A 708 -6.23 21.14 -2.76
C LEU A 708 -7.04 21.61 -3.96
N GLN A 709 -6.47 21.45 -5.16
CA GLN A 709 -7.19 21.47 -6.43
C GLN A 709 -7.17 20.09 -7.05
N LEU A 710 -8.34 19.52 -7.29
CA LEU A 710 -8.52 18.25 -7.98
C LEU A 710 -9.09 18.49 -9.38
N THR A 711 -8.67 17.69 -10.36
CA THR A 711 -9.30 17.62 -11.68
C THR A 711 -9.35 16.19 -12.20
N ALA A 712 -10.25 15.88 -13.15
CA ALA A 712 -10.20 14.63 -13.91
C ALA A 712 -10.31 14.89 -15.41
N SER A 713 -9.30 14.46 -16.16
CA SER A 713 -9.22 14.57 -17.63
C SER A 713 -8.76 13.26 -18.26
N PRO A 714 -9.62 12.22 -18.28
CA PRO A 714 -9.26 10.89 -18.81
C PRO A 714 -8.86 10.97 -20.29
N LYS A 715 -7.77 10.28 -20.65
CA LYS A 715 -7.28 10.16 -22.03
C LYS A 715 -7.24 8.70 -22.43
N ALA A 716 -8.11 8.33 -23.36
CA ALA A 716 -8.20 6.98 -23.88
C ALA A 716 -6.87 6.54 -24.50
N LYS A 717 -6.27 5.46 -24.00
CA LYS A 717 -4.99 4.92 -24.50
C LYS A 717 -4.93 3.40 -24.44
N ILE A 718 -4.13 2.81 -25.33
CA ILE A 718 -3.82 1.37 -25.30
C ILE A 718 -2.57 1.16 -24.44
N ARG A 719 -2.64 0.19 -23.53
CA ARG A 719 -1.49 -0.30 -22.77
C ARG A 719 -1.11 -1.69 -23.27
N THR A 720 0.19 -1.99 -23.19
CA THR A 720 0.76 -3.26 -23.63
C THR A 720 1.79 -3.76 -22.63
N ALA A 721 1.70 -5.03 -22.22
CA ALA A 721 2.77 -5.75 -21.53
C ALA A 721 3.32 -6.84 -22.47
N VAL A 722 4.65 -6.93 -22.60
CA VAL A 722 5.31 -7.77 -23.62
C VAL A 722 6.10 -8.89 -22.97
N ASP A 723 5.80 -10.13 -23.34
CA ASP A 723 6.62 -11.31 -23.02
C ASP A 723 7.00 -12.05 -24.32
N GLY A 724 8.26 -11.89 -24.74
CA GLY A 724 8.83 -12.59 -25.89
C GLY A 724 8.22 -12.18 -27.23
N LEU A 725 7.14 -12.83 -27.65
CA LEU A 725 6.31 -12.51 -28.82
C LEU A 725 4.82 -12.38 -28.47
N THR A 726 4.47 -12.64 -27.21
CA THR A 726 3.12 -12.51 -26.67
C THR A 726 2.97 -11.10 -26.09
N VAL A 727 1.83 -10.48 -26.36
CA VAL A 727 1.52 -9.13 -25.89
C VAL A 727 0.14 -9.16 -25.26
N SER A 728 0.08 -8.77 -23.99
CA SER A 728 -1.18 -8.56 -23.28
C SER A 728 -1.60 -7.11 -23.44
N PHE A 729 -2.83 -6.89 -23.86
CA PHE A 729 -3.41 -5.60 -24.15
C PHE A 729 -4.44 -5.19 -23.08
N SER A 730 -4.50 -3.91 -22.78
CA SER A 730 -5.57 -3.31 -21.99
C SER A 730 -5.81 -1.87 -22.43
N VAL A 731 -6.90 -1.26 -21.96
CA VAL A 731 -7.27 0.12 -22.27
C VAL A 731 -7.48 0.89 -20.97
N SER A 732 -7.09 2.16 -20.94
CA SER A 732 -7.40 3.09 -19.84
C SER A 732 -7.93 4.43 -20.37
N GLY A 733 -8.46 5.28 -19.49
CA GLY A 733 -9.03 6.58 -19.87
C GLY A 733 -10.36 6.51 -20.62
N LEU A 734 -11.12 5.41 -20.49
CA LEU A 734 -12.48 5.27 -21.01
C LEU A 734 -13.45 4.91 -19.87
N THR A 735 -14.68 5.42 -19.94
CA THR A 735 -15.78 4.93 -19.10
C THR A 735 -16.41 3.72 -19.78
N LEU A 736 -16.23 2.55 -19.18
CA LEU A 736 -16.75 1.27 -19.66
C LEU A 736 -17.97 0.84 -18.83
N ASN A 737 -18.87 0.08 -19.43
CA ASN A 737 -20.11 -0.39 -18.83
C ASN A 737 -20.30 -1.89 -19.13
N THR A 738 -21.09 -2.60 -18.32
CA THR A 738 -21.33 -4.05 -18.45
C THR A 738 -22.00 -4.47 -19.76
N SER A 739 -22.73 -3.56 -20.40
CA SER A 739 -23.36 -3.74 -21.71
C SER A 739 -22.51 -3.21 -22.88
N ASP A 740 -21.25 -2.87 -22.65
CA ASP A 740 -20.35 -2.52 -23.75
C ASP A 740 -19.85 -3.78 -24.47
N THR A 741 -19.61 -3.65 -25.77
CA THR A 741 -18.95 -4.66 -26.61
C THR A 741 -17.62 -4.10 -27.10
N PHE A 742 -16.64 -4.99 -27.29
CA PHE A 742 -15.26 -4.63 -27.59
C PHE A 742 -14.78 -5.34 -28.85
N GLU A 743 -13.93 -4.68 -29.64
CA GLU A 743 -13.16 -5.29 -30.71
C GLU A 743 -11.73 -4.73 -30.73
N TRP A 744 -10.75 -5.63 -30.69
CA TRP A 744 -9.33 -5.36 -30.91
C TRP A 744 -8.94 -5.82 -32.31
N HIS A 745 -8.17 -5.00 -33.02
CA HIS A 745 -7.43 -5.37 -34.24
C HIS A 745 -5.94 -5.25 -33.95
N PHE A 746 -5.18 -6.34 -34.06
CA PHE A 746 -3.78 -6.39 -33.62
C PHE A 746 -2.76 -5.94 -34.68
N GLY A 747 -3.22 -5.47 -35.85
CA GLY A 747 -2.37 -5.00 -36.95
C GLY A 747 -1.73 -6.10 -37.81
N ASP A 748 -1.95 -7.37 -37.49
CA ASP A 748 -1.44 -8.55 -38.24
C ASP A 748 -2.55 -9.37 -38.93
N GLY A 749 -3.79 -8.90 -38.87
CA GLY A 749 -4.99 -9.59 -39.38
C GLY A 749 -5.78 -10.38 -38.33
N ASN A 750 -5.26 -10.53 -37.11
CA ASN A 750 -5.98 -11.14 -36.00
C ASN A 750 -6.78 -10.10 -35.20
N ARG A 751 -7.82 -10.58 -34.51
CA ARG A 751 -8.73 -9.76 -33.69
C ARG A 751 -9.17 -10.48 -32.41
N SER A 752 -9.70 -9.74 -31.45
CA SER A 752 -10.33 -10.28 -30.23
C SER A 752 -11.50 -9.43 -29.77
N GLU A 753 -12.45 -10.03 -29.06
CA GLU A 753 -13.63 -9.36 -28.47
C GLU A 753 -13.54 -9.25 -26.94
N LEU A 754 -12.45 -9.74 -26.35
CA LEU A 754 -12.17 -9.59 -24.92
C LEU A 754 -11.65 -8.18 -24.63
N LEU A 755 -12.00 -7.63 -23.46
CA LEU A 755 -11.54 -6.31 -23.00
C LEU A 755 -10.02 -6.26 -22.80
N ALA A 756 -9.44 -7.31 -22.20
CA ALA A 756 -8.01 -7.43 -21.93
C ALA A 756 -7.45 -8.74 -22.53
N PRO A 757 -7.23 -8.81 -23.86
CA PRO A 757 -6.75 -10.02 -24.53
C PRO A 757 -5.23 -10.16 -24.43
N SER A 758 -4.74 -11.38 -24.58
CA SER A 758 -3.33 -11.67 -24.89
C SER A 758 -3.24 -12.23 -26.30
N HIS A 759 -2.29 -11.73 -27.10
CA HIS A 759 -2.10 -12.12 -28.50
C HIS A 759 -0.64 -12.49 -28.77
N GLN A 760 -0.41 -13.54 -29.56
CA GLN A 760 0.92 -14.01 -29.94
C GLN A 760 1.23 -13.64 -31.38
N TYR A 761 2.21 -12.75 -31.57
CA TYR A 761 2.69 -12.36 -32.89
C TYR A 761 3.66 -13.40 -33.48
N ASN A 762 3.57 -13.62 -34.79
CA ASN A 762 4.50 -14.53 -35.50
C ASN A 762 5.91 -13.95 -35.69
N SER A 763 6.09 -12.64 -35.55
CA SER A 763 7.33 -11.93 -35.84
C SER A 763 7.46 -10.64 -35.03
N ARG A 764 8.67 -10.10 -34.97
CA ARG A 764 8.95 -8.74 -34.49
C ARG A 764 8.61 -7.73 -35.58
N GLY A 765 8.16 -6.53 -35.19
CA GLY A 765 7.75 -5.49 -36.12
C GLY A 765 6.92 -4.39 -35.47
N THR A 766 6.56 -3.36 -36.24
CA THR A 766 5.63 -2.32 -35.84
C THR A 766 4.23 -2.68 -36.32
N TYR A 767 3.27 -2.65 -35.40
CA TYR A 767 1.86 -2.98 -35.61
C TYR A 767 1.00 -1.78 -35.24
N THR A 768 0.03 -1.43 -36.09
CA THR A 768 -1.06 -0.51 -35.70
C THR A 768 -2.11 -1.32 -34.99
N VAL A 769 -2.28 -1.08 -33.69
CA VAL A 769 -3.29 -1.74 -32.86
C VAL A 769 -4.45 -0.80 -32.65
N THR A 770 -5.67 -1.27 -32.91
CA THR A 770 -6.91 -0.51 -32.74
C THR A 770 -7.81 -1.21 -31.74
N PHE A 771 -8.27 -0.48 -30.72
CA PHE A 771 -9.34 -0.89 -29.82
C PHE A 771 -10.61 -0.11 -30.17
N THR A 772 -11.75 -0.78 -30.24
CA THR A 772 -13.06 -0.16 -30.41
C THR A 772 -14.01 -0.66 -29.33
N ARG A 773 -14.58 0.28 -28.56
CA ARG A 773 -15.69 0.07 -27.64
C ARG A 773 -16.98 0.54 -28.31
N LYS A 774 -18.02 -0.28 -28.26
CA LYS A 774 -19.37 0.05 -28.73
C LYS A 774 -20.36 -0.13 -27.57
N ASN A 775 -21.13 0.92 -27.26
CA ASN A 775 -22.11 0.87 -26.18
C ASN A 775 -23.45 0.27 -26.61
N ALA A 776 -24.35 0.05 -25.65
CA ALA A 776 -25.69 -0.48 -25.89
C ALA A 776 -26.58 0.42 -26.79
N ALA A 777 -26.28 1.72 -26.90
CA ALA A 777 -26.94 2.64 -27.83
C ALA A 777 -26.36 2.58 -29.26
N GLY A 778 -25.28 1.82 -29.47
CA GLY A 778 -24.58 1.67 -30.74
C GLY A 778 -23.50 2.70 -31.02
N GLU A 779 -23.21 3.61 -30.09
CA GLU A 779 -22.16 4.62 -30.21
C GLU A 779 -20.78 3.97 -30.06
N THR A 780 -19.83 4.36 -30.91
CA THR A 780 -18.48 3.80 -30.93
C THR A 780 -17.42 4.80 -30.47
N GLN A 781 -16.46 4.32 -29.69
CA GLN A 781 -15.23 5.03 -29.35
C GLN A 781 -14.04 4.14 -29.71
N SER A 782 -13.10 4.66 -30.49
CA SER A 782 -11.93 3.92 -30.93
C SER A 782 -10.64 4.61 -30.49
N VAL A 783 -9.65 3.80 -30.11
CA VAL A 783 -8.27 4.20 -29.81
C VAL A 783 -7.36 3.47 -30.79
N GLU A 784 -6.43 4.19 -31.40
CA GLU A 784 -5.42 3.60 -32.29
C GLU A 784 -4.02 3.97 -31.80
N GLN A 785 -3.12 2.99 -31.76
CA GLN A 785 -1.75 3.17 -31.30
C GLN A 785 -0.79 2.32 -32.14
N GLN A 786 0.32 2.91 -32.57
CA GLN A 786 1.44 2.13 -33.10
C GLN A 786 2.23 1.52 -31.94
N PHE A 787 2.47 0.22 -32.03
CA PHE A 787 3.20 -0.58 -31.06
C PHE A 787 4.34 -1.31 -31.78
N THR A 788 5.57 -1.23 -31.26
CA THR A 788 6.73 -1.90 -31.88
C THR A 788 7.18 -3.07 -31.01
N LEU A 789 6.93 -4.29 -31.49
CA LEU A 789 7.39 -5.52 -30.87
C LEU A 789 8.88 -5.75 -31.19
N ALA A 790 9.76 -5.18 -30.36
CA ALA A 790 11.20 -5.30 -30.49
C ALA A 790 11.76 -6.58 -29.84
N ALA A 791 13.08 -6.76 -29.90
CA ALA A 791 13.80 -7.67 -28.99
C ALA A 791 14.05 -6.94 -27.66
N PRO A 792 14.22 -7.65 -26.52
CA PRO A 792 14.51 -7.01 -25.24
C PRO A 792 15.71 -6.06 -25.33
N LEU A 793 15.61 -4.89 -24.71
CA LEU A 793 16.72 -3.96 -24.59
C LEU A 793 17.78 -4.55 -23.65
N GLU A 794 19.03 -4.61 -24.11
CA GLU A 794 20.15 -5.18 -23.36
C GLU A 794 21.38 -4.29 -23.51
N LEU A 795 21.94 -3.85 -22.38
CA LEU A 795 23.23 -3.17 -22.31
C LEU A 795 24.34 -4.23 -22.33
N LEU A 796 25.18 -4.20 -23.37
CA LEU A 796 26.19 -5.22 -23.65
C LEU A 796 27.56 -4.90 -23.02
N ASP A 797 27.98 -3.63 -23.10
CA ASP A 797 29.27 -3.17 -22.56
C ASP A 797 29.22 -1.68 -22.22
N THR A 798 30.04 -1.29 -21.25
CA THR A 798 30.25 0.10 -20.83
C THR A 798 31.72 0.34 -20.52
N SER A 799 32.33 1.32 -21.18
CA SER A 799 33.77 1.61 -21.09
C SER A 799 34.01 3.08 -20.71
N ILE A 800 34.82 3.32 -19.67
CA ILE A 800 35.25 4.67 -19.25
C ILE A 800 36.78 4.77 -19.28
N LYS A 801 37.29 5.49 -20.29
CA LYS A 801 38.72 5.66 -20.59
C LYS A 801 39.11 7.14 -20.53
N GLY A 802 40.37 7.42 -20.22
CA GLY A 802 40.88 8.80 -20.15
C GLY A 802 41.74 9.04 -18.92
N GLU A 803 42.44 10.17 -18.96
CA GLU A 803 43.47 10.63 -18.01
C GLU A 803 43.35 12.16 -17.84
N ASP A 804 44.02 12.73 -16.83
CA ASP A 804 44.07 14.17 -16.55
C ASP A 804 42.71 14.91 -16.45
N GLY A 805 41.71 14.21 -15.92
CA GLY A 805 40.33 14.69 -15.79
C GLY A 805 39.47 14.58 -17.04
N ASN A 806 40.05 14.27 -18.19
CA ASN A 806 39.32 14.13 -19.45
C ASN A 806 38.93 12.67 -19.64
N ILE A 807 37.64 12.35 -19.56
CA ILE A 807 37.14 10.99 -19.80
C ILE A 807 36.27 10.92 -21.05
N ILE A 808 36.32 9.75 -21.68
CA ILE A 808 35.41 9.30 -22.73
C ILE A 808 34.65 8.11 -22.14
N ALA A 809 33.33 8.26 -22.02
CA ALA A 809 32.42 7.20 -21.61
C ALA A 809 31.66 6.70 -22.84
N SER A 810 31.50 5.38 -22.98
CA SER A 810 30.83 4.76 -24.14
C SER A 810 30.02 3.55 -23.71
N ALA A 811 28.84 3.38 -24.31
CA ALA A 811 27.94 2.25 -24.09
C ALA A 811 27.62 1.52 -25.39
N GLN A 812 27.58 0.20 -25.34
CA GLN A 812 27.10 -0.67 -26.41
C GLN A 812 25.85 -1.40 -25.94
N PHE A 813 24.83 -1.47 -26.80
CA PHE A 813 23.56 -2.11 -26.48
C PHE A 813 22.97 -2.82 -27.71
N GLN A 814 22.00 -3.69 -27.48
CA GLN A 814 21.19 -4.31 -28.53
C GLN A 814 19.71 -4.37 -28.12
N GLY A 815 18.85 -4.64 -29.10
CA GLY A 815 17.40 -4.67 -28.90
C GLY A 815 16.81 -3.29 -28.57
N GLY A 816 15.62 -3.31 -27.97
CA GLY A 816 14.78 -2.14 -27.76
C GLY A 816 14.04 -1.66 -29.01
N ALA A 817 12.91 -1.00 -28.82
CA ALA A 817 12.21 -0.25 -29.85
C ALA A 817 12.94 1.07 -30.15
N ALA A 818 13.21 1.36 -31.42
CA ALA A 818 13.92 2.58 -31.81
C ALA A 818 13.00 3.82 -31.77
N PRO A 819 13.52 5.02 -31.40
CA PRO A 819 14.87 5.30 -30.95
C PRO A 819 15.14 4.79 -29.52
N VAL A 820 16.41 4.43 -29.25
CA VAL A 820 16.91 4.21 -27.88
C VAL A 820 17.70 5.43 -27.46
N THR A 821 17.24 6.10 -26.41
CA THR A 821 17.93 7.22 -25.76
C THR A 821 19.04 6.68 -24.88
N VAL A 822 20.22 7.30 -24.91
CA VAL A 822 21.35 6.97 -24.04
C VAL A 822 21.74 8.22 -23.27
N ARG A 823 21.51 8.23 -21.96
CA ARG A 823 21.79 9.35 -21.05
C ARG A 823 22.86 8.95 -20.04
N TRP A 824 23.76 9.86 -19.72
CA TRP A 824 24.82 9.70 -18.74
C TRP A 824 24.69 10.72 -17.63
N GLU A 825 24.90 10.29 -16.39
CA GLU A 825 25.09 11.16 -15.23
C GLU A 825 26.54 11.01 -14.77
N MET A 826 27.29 12.10 -14.71
CA MET A 826 28.75 12.06 -14.52
C MET A 826 29.19 12.10 -13.05
N GLY A 827 28.26 12.10 -12.10
CA GLY A 827 28.55 12.11 -10.66
C GLY A 827 29.02 13.46 -10.08
N ASP A 828 29.08 14.52 -10.89
CA ASP A 828 29.40 15.89 -10.47
C ASP A 828 28.26 16.91 -10.73
N GLY A 829 27.06 16.38 -11.01
CA GLY A 829 25.88 17.15 -11.43
C GLY A 829 25.74 17.31 -12.96
N THR A 830 26.76 16.95 -13.75
CA THR A 830 26.67 17.01 -15.22
C THR A 830 25.86 15.83 -15.78
N GLN A 831 24.96 16.12 -16.73
CA GLN A 831 24.27 15.12 -17.54
C GLN A 831 24.63 15.28 -19.03
N LEU A 832 24.79 14.17 -19.74
CA LEU A 832 25.19 14.12 -21.15
C LEU A 832 24.36 13.06 -21.91
N GLU A 833 24.25 13.18 -23.24
CA GLU A 833 23.51 12.23 -24.08
C GLU A 833 24.36 11.69 -25.24
N GLY A 834 24.14 10.42 -25.58
CA GLY A 834 24.77 9.72 -26.70
C GLY A 834 25.44 8.40 -26.31
N THR A 835 25.66 7.53 -27.30
CA THR A 835 26.38 6.25 -27.12
C THR A 835 27.85 6.43 -26.78
N GLN A 836 28.42 7.60 -27.04
CA GLN A 836 29.74 8.01 -26.59
C GLN A 836 29.71 9.49 -26.20
N VAL A 837 30.12 9.81 -24.98
CA VAL A 837 30.19 11.17 -24.44
C VAL A 837 31.60 11.49 -23.95
N GLN A 838 31.94 12.77 -23.89
CA GLN A 838 33.21 13.26 -23.35
C GLN A 838 32.91 14.22 -22.19
N HIS A 839 33.64 14.09 -21.09
CA HIS A 839 33.50 14.95 -19.93
C HIS A 839 34.86 15.36 -19.36
N GLN A 840 34.93 16.57 -18.82
CA GLN A 840 36.14 17.13 -18.23
C GLN A 840 35.88 17.51 -16.77
N TYR A 841 36.41 16.70 -15.85
CA TYR A 841 36.39 17.02 -14.43
C TYR A 841 37.39 18.14 -14.10
N ASN A 842 37.02 18.94 -13.09
CA ASN A 842 37.87 20.03 -12.58
C ASN A 842 38.71 19.62 -11.37
N LEU A 843 38.28 18.58 -10.65
CA LEU A 843 38.90 18.07 -9.43
C LEU A 843 39.14 16.55 -9.53
N SER A 844 40.12 16.06 -8.80
CA SER A 844 40.34 14.64 -8.54
C SER A 844 39.30 14.13 -7.55
N GLY A 845 38.78 12.92 -7.78
CA GLY A 845 37.78 12.31 -6.91
C GLY A 845 37.33 10.93 -7.37
N LEU A 846 36.54 10.27 -6.52
CA LEU A 846 35.78 9.07 -6.90
C LEU A 846 34.41 9.52 -7.37
N TYR A 847 34.13 9.37 -8.66
CA TYR A 847 32.85 9.76 -9.27
C TYR A 847 32.00 8.53 -9.57
N ARG A 848 30.72 8.58 -9.22
CA ARG A 848 29.70 7.59 -9.62
C ARG A 848 29.13 8.00 -10.97
N ILE A 849 29.48 7.28 -12.02
CA ILE A 849 29.01 7.55 -13.38
C ILE A 849 27.93 6.53 -13.72
N VAL A 850 26.74 7.00 -14.09
CA VAL A 850 25.58 6.16 -14.42
C VAL A 850 25.23 6.32 -15.88
N VAL A 851 24.98 5.21 -16.58
CA VAL A 851 24.35 5.22 -17.91
C VAL A 851 22.93 4.68 -17.83
N PHE A 852 22.02 5.32 -18.54
CA PHE A 852 20.64 4.93 -18.74
C PHE A 852 20.39 4.72 -20.23
N LEU A 853 19.85 3.57 -20.58
CA LEU A 853 19.21 3.29 -21.85
C LEU A 853 17.68 3.34 -21.65
N GLU A 854 16.97 3.99 -22.56
CA GLU A 854 15.50 3.96 -22.61
C GLU A 854 15.05 3.79 -24.06
N ASP A 855 14.24 2.76 -24.33
CA ASP A 855 13.69 2.52 -25.67
C ASP A 855 12.35 3.25 -25.90
N ALA A 856 11.87 3.27 -27.15
CA ALA A 856 10.63 3.96 -27.51
C ALA A 856 9.35 3.34 -26.92
N ASN A 857 9.43 2.15 -26.31
CA ASN A 857 8.34 1.55 -25.54
C ASN A 857 8.44 1.86 -24.03
N GLY A 858 9.47 2.60 -23.57
CA GLY A 858 9.73 2.90 -22.17
C GLY A 858 10.57 1.85 -21.43
N SER A 859 11.13 0.85 -22.13
CA SER A 859 11.99 -0.17 -21.53
C SER A 859 13.29 0.46 -21.08
N LYS A 860 13.63 0.35 -19.79
CA LYS A 860 14.81 0.99 -19.18
C LYS A 860 15.85 -0.03 -18.75
N VAL A 861 17.12 0.26 -19.04
CA VAL A 861 18.28 -0.51 -18.57
C VAL A 861 19.35 0.48 -18.12
N SER A 862 19.92 0.29 -16.94
CA SER A 862 21.00 1.15 -16.42
C SER A 862 22.23 0.35 -15.98
N ASN A 863 23.37 1.03 -15.91
CA ASN A 863 24.57 0.51 -15.25
C ASN A 863 25.35 1.65 -14.57
N THR A 864 25.97 1.33 -13.44
CA THR A 864 26.68 2.28 -12.59
C THR A 864 28.14 1.88 -12.42
N ILE A 865 29.02 2.86 -12.59
CA ILE A 865 30.47 2.67 -12.65
C ILE A 865 31.13 3.68 -11.71
N GLU A 866 31.78 3.19 -10.66
CA GLU A 866 32.66 4.02 -9.84
C GLU A 866 33.99 4.24 -10.57
N LYS A 867 34.33 5.50 -10.84
CA LYS A 867 35.56 5.90 -11.52
C LYS A 867 36.37 6.83 -10.63
N SER A 868 37.53 6.36 -10.18
CA SER A 868 38.57 7.25 -9.67
C SER A 868 39.11 8.08 -10.83
N VAL A 869 38.97 9.40 -10.74
CA VAL A 869 39.49 10.38 -11.70
C VAL A 869 40.60 11.16 -11.03
N THR A 870 41.74 11.26 -11.70
CA THR A 870 42.86 12.09 -11.28
C THR A 870 42.97 13.28 -12.23
N VAL A 871 42.98 14.48 -11.67
CA VAL A 871 43.21 15.74 -12.37
C VAL A 871 44.50 16.35 -11.80
N PRO A 872 45.58 16.47 -12.57
CA PRO A 872 46.84 17.04 -12.09
C PRO A 872 46.66 18.43 -11.47
N LEU A 873 47.21 18.61 -10.26
CA LEU A 873 47.24 19.90 -9.59
C LEU A 873 48.01 20.91 -10.46
N SER A 874 47.45 22.10 -10.63
CA SER A 874 47.98 23.14 -11.49
C SER A 874 47.47 24.51 -11.04
N GLY A 875 48.23 25.56 -11.35
CA GLY A 875 47.78 26.93 -11.09
C GLY A 875 48.52 27.98 -11.90
N GLU A 876 47.92 29.18 -11.97
CA GLU A 876 48.49 30.33 -12.66
C GLU A 876 48.41 31.58 -11.78
N ILE A 877 49.55 32.26 -11.60
CA ILE A 877 49.64 33.52 -10.87
C ILE A 877 49.13 34.66 -11.75
N THR A 878 48.07 35.34 -11.32
CA THR A 878 47.71 36.67 -11.82
C THR A 878 48.39 37.74 -10.97
N ALA A 879 48.85 38.83 -11.59
CA ALA A 879 49.57 39.90 -10.91
C ALA A 879 49.15 41.27 -11.47
N ALA A 880 48.82 42.21 -10.58
CA ALA A 880 48.52 43.60 -10.91
C ALA A 880 49.34 44.53 -10.01
N GLN A 881 50.19 45.35 -10.62
CA GLN A 881 51.12 46.24 -9.92
C GLN A 881 50.59 47.69 -9.88
N SER A 882 50.77 48.36 -8.74
CA SER A 882 50.54 49.80 -8.57
C SER A 882 51.63 50.37 -7.67
N GLY A 883 52.50 51.20 -8.23
CA GLY A 883 53.71 51.65 -7.55
C GLY A 883 54.62 50.49 -7.15
N LEU A 884 55.01 50.48 -5.88
CA LEU A 884 55.78 49.39 -5.25
C LEU A 884 54.92 48.21 -4.78
N THR A 885 53.60 48.25 -4.96
CA THR A 885 52.67 47.20 -4.48
C THR A 885 52.27 46.27 -5.61
N ALA A 886 52.34 44.96 -5.37
CA ALA A 886 51.83 43.93 -6.23
C ALA A 886 50.65 43.22 -5.55
N ASN A 887 49.49 43.23 -6.21
CA ASN A 887 48.36 42.38 -5.86
C ASN A 887 48.45 41.11 -6.69
N LEU A 888 48.50 39.97 -6.02
CA LEU A 888 48.75 38.66 -6.58
C LEU A 888 47.58 37.74 -6.24
N SER A 889 47.16 36.91 -7.19
CA SER A 889 46.20 35.85 -6.94
C SER A 889 46.59 34.58 -7.69
N LEU A 890 46.26 33.42 -7.13
CA LEU A 890 46.51 32.12 -7.74
C LEU A 890 45.18 31.53 -8.20
N SER A 891 45.03 31.32 -9.51
CA SER A 891 44.00 30.42 -10.04
C SER A 891 44.47 28.97 -9.89
N MET A 892 43.56 28.05 -9.57
CA MET A 892 43.88 26.68 -9.16
C MET A 892 42.95 25.67 -9.85
N ARG A 893 43.50 24.55 -10.33
CA ARG A 893 42.73 23.44 -10.95
C ARG A 893 43.41 22.09 -10.67
N GLY A 894 42.60 21.05 -10.51
CA GLY A 894 43.06 19.69 -10.23
C GLY A 894 43.43 19.46 -8.76
N GLY A 895 43.70 18.22 -8.37
CA GLY A 895 43.67 17.84 -6.96
C GLY A 895 42.25 17.85 -6.39
N SER A 896 42.13 17.70 -5.08
CA SER A 896 40.89 17.48 -4.33
C SER A 896 39.96 18.69 -4.20
N GLY A 897 40.42 19.90 -4.55
CA GLY A 897 39.72 21.15 -4.25
C GLY A 897 40.11 21.78 -2.90
N ASN A 898 40.84 21.06 -2.05
CA ASN A 898 41.20 21.49 -0.70
C ASN A 898 42.68 21.90 -0.64
N TYR A 899 42.99 23.18 -0.84
CA TYR A 899 44.36 23.66 -0.99
C TYR A 899 44.83 24.56 0.17
N ALA A 900 46.14 24.55 0.41
CA ALA A 900 46.84 25.63 1.11
C ALA A 900 47.84 26.30 0.17
N VAL A 901 47.75 27.64 0.06
CA VAL A 901 48.64 28.46 -0.77
C VAL A 901 49.60 29.26 0.10
N SER A 902 50.89 29.17 -0.19
CA SER A 902 51.95 30.01 0.38
C SER A 902 52.72 30.74 -0.72
N TRP A 903 53.21 31.94 -0.43
CA TRP A 903 53.88 32.83 -1.37
C TRP A 903 55.27 33.20 -0.85
N ALA A 904 56.26 33.22 -1.74
CA ALA A 904 57.56 33.83 -1.52
C ALA A 904 57.76 34.94 -2.56
N PHE A 905 57.94 36.19 -2.11
CA PHE A 905 57.88 37.37 -2.98
C PHE A 905 59.18 37.71 -3.72
N GLY A 906 60.26 36.96 -3.47
CA GLY A 906 61.57 37.16 -4.08
C GLY A 906 62.47 38.20 -3.38
N ASP A 907 61.98 38.86 -2.33
CA ASP A 907 62.70 39.85 -1.49
C ASP A 907 62.99 39.33 -0.06
N GLY A 908 62.69 38.06 0.21
CA GLY A 908 62.81 37.42 1.53
C GLY A 908 61.53 37.45 2.37
N GLN A 909 60.45 38.10 1.90
CA GLN A 909 59.14 38.07 2.57
C GLN A 909 58.24 36.96 2.03
N SER A 910 57.23 36.58 2.83
CA SER A 910 56.25 35.54 2.50
C SER A 910 54.85 35.85 3.03
N ALA A 911 53.83 35.22 2.46
CA ALA A 911 52.43 35.30 2.89
C ALA A 911 51.68 34.00 2.58
N ASN A 912 50.45 33.85 3.09
CA ASN A 912 49.58 32.72 2.80
C ASN A 912 48.19 33.19 2.34
N GLY A 913 47.48 32.34 1.60
CA GLY A 913 46.13 32.58 1.07
C GLY A 913 46.10 32.79 -0.44
N ASP A 914 44.93 32.59 -1.04
CA ASP A 914 44.76 32.48 -2.50
C ASP A 914 44.95 33.81 -3.25
N ALA A 915 44.79 34.93 -2.53
CA ALA A 915 45.12 36.26 -2.99
C ALA A 915 45.86 37.04 -1.88
N VAL A 916 46.95 37.71 -2.27
CA VAL A 916 47.83 38.46 -1.35
C VAL A 916 48.23 39.81 -1.96
N SER A 917 48.48 40.79 -1.10
CA SER A 917 49.01 42.10 -1.49
C SER A 917 50.35 42.31 -0.79
N HIS A 918 51.39 42.63 -1.55
CA HIS A 918 52.74 42.84 -1.03
C HIS A 918 53.35 44.13 -1.55
N THR A 919 53.98 44.91 -0.67
CA THR A 919 54.65 46.17 -1.02
C THR A 919 56.16 46.02 -0.84
N TYR A 920 56.88 46.12 -1.95
CA TYR A 920 58.33 45.99 -1.98
C TYR A 920 59.03 47.25 -1.44
N GLN A 921 60.21 47.08 -0.83
CA GLN A 921 60.98 48.20 -0.27
C GLN A 921 61.69 49.08 -1.32
N GLY A 922 61.71 48.67 -2.58
CA GLY A 922 62.30 49.44 -3.68
C GLY A 922 61.92 48.90 -5.06
N ALA A 923 62.03 49.75 -6.07
CA ALA A 923 61.75 49.39 -7.46
C ALA A 923 62.71 48.30 -7.96
N GLY A 924 62.19 47.33 -8.71
CA GLY A 924 62.96 46.18 -9.15
C GLY A 924 62.13 45.11 -9.85
N ARG A 925 62.83 44.07 -10.32
CA ARG A 925 62.22 42.86 -10.87
C ARG A 925 62.39 41.73 -9.86
N TYR A 926 61.27 41.17 -9.42
CA TYR A 926 61.20 40.12 -8.40
C TYR A 926 60.54 38.87 -8.98
N GLN A 927 61.06 37.69 -8.64
CA GLN A 927 60.42 36.42 -8.98
C GLN A 927 59.55 35.99 -7.82
N VAL A 928 58.23 36.04 -8.02
CA VAL A 928 57.24 35.56 -7.06
C VAL A 928 57.05 34.06 -7.28
N THR A 929 57.13 33.27 -6.21
CA THR A 929 56.81 31.85 -6.22
C THR A 929 55.58 31.61 -5.34
N ALA A 930 54.55 30.97 -5.89
CA ALA A 930 53.43 30.42 -5.14
C ALA A 930 53.59 28.91 -5.02
N THR A 931 53.47 28.36 -3.81
CA THR A 931 53.42 26.92 -3.55
C THR A 931 52.02 26.55 -3.12
N MET A 932 51.33 25.78 -3.96
CA MET A 932 50.02 25.20 -3.69
C MET A 932 50.23 23.79 -3.15
N THR A 933 49.63 23.47 -2.01
CA THR A 933 49.60 22.12 -1.42
C THR A 933 48.18 21.61 -1.41
N ASP A 934 47.91 20.45 -1.99
CA ASP A 934 46.67 19.71 -1.77
C ASP A 934 46.70 19.08 -0.38
N LEU A 935 45.74 19.43 0.46
CA LEU A 935 45.71 19.01 1.86
C LEU A 935 45.24 17.56 2.07
N ASN A 936 44.67 16.93 1.03
CA ASN A 936 44.16 15.56 1.13
C ASN A 936 45.25 14.51 0.84
N ASP A 937 46.18 14.79 -0.09
CA ASP A 937 47.25 13.86 -0.48
C ASP A 937 48.68 14.42 -0.28
N ASN A 938 48.81 15.68 0.15
CA ASN A 938 50.06 16.44 0.33
C ASN A 938 50.88 16.63 -0.97
N GLN A 939 50.27 16.52 -2.15
CA GLN A 939 50.92 16.93 -3.40
C GLN A 939 51.18 18.44 -3.42
N GLN A 940 52.34 18.84 -3.93
CA GLN A 940 52.75 20.23 -4.00
C GLN A 940 53.13 20.65 -5.41
N VAL A 941 52.61 21.80 -5.84
CA VAL A 941 52.94 22.43 -7.13
C VAL A 941 53.42 23.85 -6.89
N MET A 942 54.60 24.16 -7.41
CA MET A 942 55.18 25.49 -7.39
C MET A 942 54.97 26.19 -8.73
N VAL A 943 54.47 27.42 -8.68
CA VAL A 943 54.24 28.29 -9.84
C VAL A 943 55.07 29.55 -9.65
N THR A 944 55.80 29.98 -10.67
CA THR A 944 56.67 31.18 -10.59
C THR A 944 56.24 32.24 -11.60
N LYS A 945 56.25 33.52 -11.19
CA LYS A 945 56.02 34.65 -12.09
C LYS A 945 56.96 35.81 -11.78
N ASP A 946 57.70 36.25 -12.80
CA ASP A 946 58.49 37.47 -12.71
C ASP A 946 57.57 38.70 -12.77
N ILE A 947 57.67 39.58 -11.78
CA ILE A 947 56.98 40.88 -11.77
C ILE A 947 57.98 42.03 -11.66
N SER A 948 57.61 43.17 -12.21
CA SER A 948 58.38 44.41 -12.11
C SER A 948 57.54 45.46 -11.39
N VAL A 949 58.07 46.04 -10.32
CA VAL A 949 57.44 47.14 -9.57
C VAL A 949 58.30 48.39 -9.64
N SER A 950 57.67 49.55 -9.65
CA SER A 950 58.34 50.85 -9.90
C SER A 950 57.70 51.93 -9.06
N GLU A 951 58.50 52.86 -8.52
CA GLU A 951 57.96 54.02 -7.81
C GLU A 951 57.05 54.84 -8.71
N THR A 952 55.82 55.10 -8.26
CA THR A 952 54.88 56.00 -8.95
C THR A 952 55.38 57.43 -8.87
N ALA A 953 55.72 58.01 -10.02
CA ALA A 953 56.13 59.40 -10.12
C ALA A 953 55.03 60.34 -9.61
N SER A 954 55.38 61.27 -8.71
CA SER A 954 54.45 62.29 -8.20
C SER A 954 54.11 63.30 -9.30
N SER A 955 52.87 63.30 -9.78
CA SER A 955 52.37 64.35 -10.66
C SER A 955 52.01 65.60 -9.87
N GLY A 956 52.85 66.63 -9.96
CA GLY A 956 52.45 68.00 -9.62
C GLY A 956 51.36 68.49 -10.57
N GLN A 957 50.37 69.20 -10.04
CA GLN A 957 49.20 69.68 -10.81
C GLN A 957 49.55 70.88 -11.70
N GLU A 958 48.89 70.97 -12.86
CA GLU A 958 48.25 72.19 -13.34
C GLU A 958 47.01 71.79 -14.19
N GLY A 959 45.96 72.60 -14.25
CA GLY A 959 44.65 72.16 -14.77
C GLY A 959 43.76 73.27 -15.34
N SER A 960 42.56 72.90 -15.80
CA SER A 960 41.44 73.74 -16.31
C SER A 960 40.42 72.79 -17.02
N ALA A 961 39.09 72.89 -16.95
CA ALA A 961 38.16 73.63 -16.09
C ALA A 961 36.71 73.07 -16.19
N GLY A 962 35.88 73.28 -15.16
CA GLY A 962 34.40 73.12 -15.18
C GLY A 962 33.86 71.67 -15.07
N SER A 963 32.72 71.35 -14.40
CA SER A 963 31.76 72.19 -13.66
C SER A 963 30.96 71.39 -12.60
N LEU A 964 31.00 71.88 -11.35
CA LEU A 964 29.87 72.23 -10.44
C LEU A 964 28.63 71.31 -10.21
N PHE A 965 28.30 71.17 -8.91
CA PHE A 965 27.09 70.58 -8.26
C PHE A 965 26.88 69.05 -8.41
N GLY A 966 26.39 68.31 -7.41
CA GLY A 966 26.08 68.61 -6.00
C GLY A 966 24.97 67.70 -5.43
N LEU A 967 25.08 67.25 -4.16
CA LEU A 967 24.13 66.35 -3.43
C LEU A 967 23.97 64.92 -4.03
N SER A 968 23.78 63.83 -3.30
CA SER A 968 23.08 63.63 -2.01
C SER A 968 23.54 62.33 -1.30
N MET A 969 23.13 62.19 -0.05
CA MET A 969 23.36 61.08 0.87
C MET A 969 22.18 60.07 0.85
N LEU A 970 22.45 58.83 1.29
CA LEU A 970 21.56 57.95 2.08
C LEU A 970 20.30 57.31 1.43
N LEU A 971 20.05 56.03 1.82
CA LEU A 971 18.81 55.47 2.40
C LEU A 971 18.21 54.20 1.73
N MET A 972 18.04 53.17 2.58
CA MET A 972 17.06 52.06 2.64
C MET A 972 16.21 51.60 1.43
N LEU A 973 16.28 50.28 1.20
CA LEU A 973 15.21 49.26 1.40
C LEU A 973 13.92 49.26 0.52
N LEU A 974 13.50 48.02 0.20
CA LEU A 974 12.14 47.52 -0.18
C LEU A 974 11.60 47.60 -1.65
N ILE A 975 11.03 46.44 -2.04
CA ILE A 975 9.77 46.22 -2.80
C ILE A 975 9.79 46.10 -4.36
N ARG A 976 9.77 44.81 -4.78
CA ARG A 976 8.78 44.12 -5.65
C ARG A 976 8.69 44.34 -7.19
N ILE A 977 8.61 43.16 -7.84
CA ILE A 977 7.63 42.70 -8.86
C ILE A 977 8.00 42.67 -10.37
N ARG A 978 7.99 41.41 -10.87
CA ARG A 978 7.64 40.87 -12.22
C ARG A 978 8.14 41.59 -13.49
N LYS A 979 8.75 40.77 -14.37
CA LYS A 979 8.06 40.24 -15.57
C LYS A 979 8.72 38.97 -16.13
N ARG A 980 7.90 38.07 -16.69
CA ARG A 980 8.31 36.92 -17.52
C ARG A 980 8.89 37.40 -18.87
N PRO A 981 9.69 36.59 -19.58
CA PRO A 981 9.66 36.48 -21.03
C PRO A 981 8.84 35.27 -21.50
N ALA A 982 8.67 35.17 -22.82
CA ALA A 982 7.78 34.24 -23.53
C ALA A 982 8.23 32.77 -23.50
#